data_AF-A0A2T2WS74-F1
#
_entry.id   AF-A0A2T2WS74-F1
#
_cell.length_a   1.000
_cell.length_b   1.000
_cell.length_c   1.000
_cell.angle_alpha   90.00
_cell.angle_beta   90.00
_cell.angle_gamma   90.00
#
_symmetry.space_group_name_H-M   'P 1'
#
loop_
_entity.id
_entity.type
_entity.pdbx_description
1 polymer ?
#
loop_
_entity_poly.entity_id
_entity_poly.type
_entity_poly.pdbx_seq_one_letter_code
_entity_poly.pdbx_strand_id
1 'polypeptide(L)'
;MSQSSRRARIGDVAKLAGVSIATVSYVLNNQGHFSQETIQKVRDAARTLNYAPNVRGRILVRGISETIGILLPASPDPNGPESIFSGLMEGVIGACQENNYHVMVLSPAAGDTLAYLEQVSRSGRVDGLILFDDPYLDSYRDILSRNHVPFVVYGTSCESALSYDMDFEEAARIATQYLIDLGHQRITLISPRDVPRKIERYQQGYAKAMAKAHLYPHYALAREKMEMDAYHLTYDLLTQPSPPTALVLTSGHDALQARRCAGDLNIHVPRQLSIMSLEPLSPSFDMHPTLSSIDIDLKEAGYQIATMLIASIQNHPVYSMRVIPHLNIRGSTGIPAIYQTPKTNLKEPVLKTGPSFALFSTQGRIEMDSKRHGIYCYDTRMLSIYQWRIGEEVPDPLHFDVTPNTLTWHYVIQQDGITRVLRRRLTLGADQFTDHWEWQHYGPLASWNLSLSMDADFTDIFELRGTPKIRSGIKRKKSVNGEYRVEYEGIDGITRMVSMRADRNAAQALDGDWKWCIDAPETHGELTVIVSWQNPVPEIPQAYLKAPLKPDTLGPRFHLEEYPWHLVISQAHQDYQMLLTDFGYGPVPMAGLPWFGTFFGRDAIIASYQYLLWNPSIAQNTLYTLAAWQGDKVDPTTEEEPGKMVHEIRLGEMARSRQVPFARYYGSVDVTPLFLMLLLETWKRTGNHHLMDDLMPAAEKALHWLLGAQDSQTGLFSFQNHVDHGLIIQSWKDSFDSMVYSTGEHAIPPLAVSEVQGYAYQALFLMSQYYQATDQPDKAHDLRKRAMHLKRQFHKRYWLVEKHYYALALDQRGRPLDVLTSDPGQCLWTGIVPQSRSRDVAKTLMSPVLYSGWGIRTLSSDARTYDPYSYHRGSIWPHDSALIAKGLAQYGLWAEAQTLSWSLLQAASHFPYGRLPELFSGDPAPSGPYPYPAACSPQAWAAGAPFLLLQILLGMDIDMTQKTIRLHPADLGPLGRVYIEGIALTPDHVIDLEVRQGRIHIHHLPDSWQIRKSSSSERL
;
A
#
# COMPACT_ATOMS: atom_id res chain seq x y z
N MET A 1 17.45 84.73 -37.43
CA MET A 1 16.21 84.91 -36.67
C MET A 1 15.77 83.55 -36.14
N SER A 2 15.72 83.37 -34.83
CA SER A 2 15.14 82.21 -34.14
C SER A 2 14.61 82.75 -32.81
N GLN A 3 13.29 82.94 -32.71
CA GLN A 3 12.64 83.49 -31.52
C GLN A 3 12.56 82.42 -30.43
N SER A 4 13.08 82.75 -29.25
CA SER A 4 12.89 82.02 -27.99
C SER A 4 11.39 81.91 -27.63
N SER A 5 10.82 80.70 -27.61
CA SER A 5 9.45 80.48 -27.15
C SER A 5 9.38 80.43 -25.61
N ARG A 6 8.83 81.46 -24.98
CA ARG A 6 8.55 81.48 -23.54
C ARG A 6 7.51 80.40 -23.18
N ARG A 7 7.80 79.54 -22.19
CA ARG A 7 6.88 78.50 -21.69
C ARG A 7 5.61 79.15 -21.10
N ALA A 8 4.43 78.70 -21.53
CA ALA A 8 3.14 79.26 -21.13
C ALA A 8 2.92 79.16 -19.61
N ARG A 9 2.35 80.20 -19.01
CA ARG A 9 1.95 80.24 -17.59
C ARG A 9 0.43 80.14 -17.49
N ILE A 10 -0.09 79.81 -16.30
CA ILE A 10 -1.54 79.72 -16.07
C ILE A 10 -2.29 81.02 -16.43
N GLY A 11 -1.63 82.17 -16.28
CA GLY A 11 -2.15 83.46 -16.73
C GLY A 11 -2.37 83.56 -18.24
N ASP A 12 -1.54 82.88 -19.04
CA ASP A 12 -1.65 82.87 -20.50
C ASP A 12 -2.84 82.00 -20.93
N VAL A 13 -3.10 80.90 -20.23
CA VAL A 13 -4.30 80.05 -20.42
C VAL A 13 -5.56 80.81 -20.07
N ALA A 14 -5.57 81.56 -18.97
CA ALA A 14 -6.70 82.40 -18.57
C ALA A 14 -7.03 83.46 -19.62
N LYS A 15 -5.99 84.10 -20.17
CA LYS A 15 -6.13 85.12 -21.21
C LYS A 15 -6.68 84.53 -22.51
N LEU A 16 -6.19 83.36 -22.94
CA LEU A 16 -6.63 82.72 -24.17
C LEU A 16 -8.06 82.13 -24.05
N ALA A 17 -8.42 81.61 -22.88
CA ALA A 17 -9.76 81.10 -22.59
C ALA A 17 -10.80 82.21 -22.32
N GLY A 18 -10.35 83.46 -22.11
CA GLY A 18 -11.22 84.60 -21.80
C GLY A 18 -11.83 84.56 -20.40
N VAL A 19 -11.17 83.92 -19.42
CA VAL A 19 -11.65 83.78 -18.03
C VAL A 19 -10.60 84.20 -17.01
N SER A 20 -10.95 84.25 -15.72
CA SER A 20 -9.99 84.59 -14.66
C SER A 20 -8.96 83.47 -14.41
N ILE A 21 -7.78 83.81 -13.88
CA ILE A 21 -6.76 82.83 -13.50
C ILE A 21 -7.29 81.83 -12.47
N ALA A 22 -8.10 82.31 -11.51
CA ALA A 22 -8.76 81.47 -10.52
C ALA A 22 -9.68 80.45 -11.20
N THR A 23 -10.48 80.88 -12.19
CA THR A 23 -11.34 79.99 -12.98
C THR A 23 -10.55 78.92 -13.71
N VAL A 24 -9.42 79.26 -14.35
CA VAL A 24 -8.55 78.26 -14.99
C VAL A 24 -7.98 77.26 -13.99
N SER A 25 -7.52 77.75 -12.83
CA SER A 25 -6.99 76.89 -11.77
C SER A 25 -8.07 75.94 -11.23
N TYR A 26 -9.29 76.43 -11.03
CA TYR A 26 -10.41 75.64 -10.55
C TYR A 26 -10.86 74.61 -11.59
N VAL A 27 -10.99 74.99 -12.86
CA VAL A 27 -11.35 74.08 -13.96
C VAL A 27 -10.28 73.00 -14.20
N LEU A 28 -8.99 73.36 -14.23
CA LEU A 28 -7.90 72.39 -14.44
C LEU A 28 -7.70 71.44 -13.25
N ASN A 29 -8.15 71.84 -12.06
CA ASN A 29 -8.12 71.00 -10.85
C ASN A 29 -9.50 70.37 -10.53
N ASN A 30 -10.50 70.45 -11.43
CA ASN A 30 -11.86 69.93 -11.24
C ASN A 30 -12.53 70.39 -9.92
N GLN A 31 -12.34 71.64 -9.53
CA GLN A 31 -12.95 72.23 -8.34
C GLN A 31 -13.97 73.32 -8.73
N GLY A 32 -15.17 73.33 -8.15
CA GLY A 32 -16.24 74.30 -8.45
C GLY A 32 -17.15 73.93 -9.63
N HIS A 33 -18.29 74.59 -9.77
CA HIS A 33 -19.27 74.35 -10.83
C HIS A 33 -19.18 75.41 -11.93
N PHE A 34 -18.71 75.01 -13.11
CA PHE A 34 -18.64 75.86 -14.30
C PHE A 34 -19.43 75.24 -15.44
N SER A 35 -19.91 76.08 -16.37
CA SER A 35 -20.60 75.58 -17.57
C SER A 35 -19.68 74.70 -18.42
N GLN A 36 -20.25 73.72 -19.12
CA GLN A 36 -19.50 72.86 -20.05
C GLN A 36 -18.73 73.68 -21.10
N GLU A 37 -19.33 74.78 -21.57
CA GLU A 37 -18.68 75.70 -22.50
C GLU A 37 -17.42 76.34 -21.89
N THR A 38 -17.46 76.76 -20.63
CA THR A 38 -16.30 77.32 -19.91
C THR A 38 -15.21 76.28 -19.69
N ILE A 39 -15.58 75.05 -19.30
CA ILE A 39 -14.63 73.95 -19.09
C ILE A 39 -13.89 73.64 -20.39
N GLN A 40 -14.63 73.57 -21.50
CA GLN A 40 -14.07 73.27 -22.81
C GLN A 40 -13.13 74.38 -23.29
N LYS A 41 -13.53 75.65 -23.15
CA LYS A 41 -12.66 76.80 -23.49
C LYS A 41 -11.33 76.78 -22.73
N VAL A 42 -11.35 76.47 -21.43
CA VAL A 42 -10.12 76.39 -20.62
C VAL A 42 -9.25 75.21 -21.05
N ARG A 43 -9.83 74.04 -21.31
CA ARG A 43 -9.07 72.85 -21.74
C ARG A 43 -8.45 73.04 -23.13
N ASP A 44 -9.18 73.65 -24.05
CA ASP A 44 -8.69 73.93 -25.40
C ASP A 44 -7.59 75.01 -25.38
N ALA A 45 -7.73 76.04 -24.54
CA ALA A 45 -6.68 77.03 -24.32
C ALA A 45 -5.41 76.41 -23.70
N ALA A 46 -5.56 75.52 -22.71
CA ALA A 46 -4.44 74.84 -22.07
C ALA A 46 -3.70 73.92 -23.05
N ARG A 47 -4.43 73.19 -23.90
CA ARG A 47 -3.85 72.37 -24.99
C ARG A 47 -3.14 73.22 -26.03
N THR A 48 -3.77 74.29 -26.49
CA THR A 48 -3.19 75.19 -27.51
C THR A 48 -1.87 75.80 -27.06
N LEU A 49 -1.76 76.12 -25.76
CA LEU A 49 -0.55 76.68 -25.16
C LEU A 49 0.43 75.62 -24.65
N ASN A 50 0.12 74.33 -24.80
CA ASN A 50 0.84 73.19 -24.24
C ASN A 50 1.17 73.37 -22.75
N TYR A 51 0.19 73.86 -21.98
CA TYR A 51 0.31 74.15 -20.56
C TYR A 51 -0.07 72.93 -19.71
N ALA A 52 0.82 72.51 -18.82
CA ALA A 52 0.57 71.49 -17.80
C ALA A 52 0.81 72.06 -16.38
N PRO A 53 -0.02 71.75 -15.38
CA PRO A 53 0.18 72.20 -14.01
C PRO A 53 1.50 71.67 -13.43
N ASN A 54 2.25 72.50 -12.70
CA ASN A 54 3.54 72.11 -12.13
C ASN A 54 3.37 71.22 -10.87
N VAL A 55 3.69 69.93 -11.00
CA VAL A 55 3.55 68.91 -9.92
C VAL A 55 4.41 69.24 -8.69
N ARG A 56 5.58 69.86 -8.86
CA ARG A 56 6.48 70.24 -7.73
C ARG A 56 5.85 71.24 -6.77
N GLY A 57 4.92 72.08 -7.25
CA GLY A 57 4.19 73.02 -6.40
C GLY A 57 3.09 72.37 -5.55
N ARG A 58 2.60 71.17 -5.94
CA ARG A 58 1.57 70.43 -5.17
C ARG A 58 2.15 69.74 -3.93
N ILE A 59 3.31 69.11 -4.07
CA ILE A 59 4.01 68.42 -2.97
C ILE A 59 4.40 69.43 -1.87
N LEU A 60 4.90 70.61 -2.25
CA LEU A 60 5.27 71.70 -1.33
C LEU A 60 4.08 72.31 -0.56
N VAL A 61 2.85 72.15 -1.05
CA VAL A 61 1.64 72.72 -0.42
C VAL A 61 0.88 71.68 0.41
N ARG A 62 0.91 70.40 0.02
CA ARG A 62 0.15 69.32 0.69
C ARG A 62 0.96 68.42 1.63
N GLY A 63 2.28 68.38 1.52
CA GLY A 63 3.14 67.58 2.40
C GLY A 63 3.08 66.06 2.19
N ILE A 64 2.48 65.58 1.09
CA ILE A 64 2.38 64.16 0.71
C ILE A 64 3.09 63.92 -0.64
N SER A 65 3.75 62.77 -0.78
CA SER A 65 4.54 62.35 -1.94
C SER A 65 3.77 61.49 -2.94
N GLU A 66 2.60 60.99 -2.57
CA GLU A 66 1.77 60.03 -3.32
C GLU A 66 2.59 58.79 -3.74
N THR A 67 3.54 58.36 -2.90
CA THR A 67 4.47 57.26 -3.19
C THR A 67 4.59 56.28 -2.02
N ILE A 68 4.42 54.99 -2.29
CA ILE A 68 4.65 53.89 -1.33
C ILE A 68 5.99 53.23 -1.65
N GLY A 69 6.84 53.09 -0.63
CA GLY A 69 8.11 52.39 -0.76
C GLY A 69 7.98 50.90 -0.42
N ILE A 70 8.74 50.04 -1.10
CA ILE A 70 8.90 48.63 -0.76
C ILE A 70 10.38 48.38 -0.48
N LEU A 71 10.74 48.08 0.77
CA LEU A 71 12.12 47.79 1.15
C LEU A 71 12.42 46.32 0.90
N LEU A 72 13.33 46.03 -0.03
CA LEU A 72 13.81 44.68 -0.28
C LEU A 72 14.76 44.23 0.84
N PRO A 73 14.68 42.94 1.25
CA PRO A 73 15.56 42.41 2.28
C PRO A 73 17.03 42.45 1.84
N ALA A 74 17.94 42.67 2.79
CA ALA A 74 19.38 42.89 2.54
C ALA A 74 20.13 41.62 2.08
N SER A 75 19.58 40.45 2.39
CA SER A 75 20.04 39.15 1.92
C SER A 75 18.92 38.54 1.08
N PRO A 76 18.88 38.77 -0.24
CA PRO A 76 17.99 38.00 -1.09
C PRO A 76 18.32 36.52 -0.91
N ASP A 77 17.30 35.70 -0.72
CA ASP A 77 17.43 34.24 -0.75
C ASP A 77 18.19 33.85 -2.05
N PRO A 78 19.38 33.21 -1.96
CA PRO A 78 20.15 32.85 -3.15
C PRO A 78 19.39 31.91 -4.10
N ASN A 79 18.36 31.23 -3.58
CA ASN A 79 17.50 30.29 -4.30
C ASN A 79 16.03 30.75 -4.37
N GLY A 80 15.72 31.99 -3.97
CA GLY A 80 14.36 32.49 -3.88
C GLY A 80 13.74 32.79 -5.26
N PRO A 81 12.53 32.27 -5.57
CA PRO A 81 11.95 32.35 -6.90
C PRO A 81 11.44 33.76 -7.21
N GLU A 82 11.75 34.25 -8.41
CA GLU A 82 11.16 35.44 -9.05
C GLU A 82 9.61 35.48 -8.97
N SER A 83 8.95 34.35 -8.68
CA SER A 83 7.49 34.23 -8.60
C SER A 83 6.86 34.82 -7.33
N ILE A 84 7.52 34.75 -6.16
CA ILE A 84 6.92 35.30 -4.92
C ILE A 84 6.84 36.82 -5.01
N PHE A 85 7.92 37.42 -5.50
CA PHE A 85 8.01 38.86 -5.68
C PHE A 85 7.09 39.34 -6.80
N SER A 86 7.00 38.63 -7.93
CA SER A 86 6.15 39.02 -9.06
C SER A 86 4.67 39.09 -8.69
N GLY A 87 4.12 38.04 -8.04
CA GLY A 87 2.70 38.01 -7.67
C GLY A 87 2.35 39.07 -6.62
N LEU A 88 3.19 39.21 -5.59
CA LEU A 88 3.02 40.23 -4.55
C LEU A 88 3.10 41.64 -5.12
N MET A 89 4.07 41.92 -5.99
CA MET A 89 4.22 43.21 -6.65
C MET A 89 3.04 43.55 -7.55
N GLU A 90 2.49 42.59 -8.29
CA GLU A 90 1.29 42.80 -9.11
C GLU A 90 0.12 43.29 -8.25
N GLY A 91 -0.10 42.65 -7.09
CA GLY A 91 -1.11 43.07 -6.12
C GLY A 91 -0.89 44.48 -5.58
N VAL A 92 0.34 44.78 -5.13
CA VAL A 92 0.68 46.10 -4.59
C VAL A 92 0.51 47.20 -5.63
N ILE A 93 0.97 46.98 -6.86
CA ILE A 93 0.83 47.94 -7.96
C ILE A 93 -0.64 48.18 -8.28
N GLY A 94 -1.46 47.12 -8.35
CA GLY A 94 -2.90 47.24 -8.57
C GLY A 94 -3.59 48.14 -7.54
N ALA A 95 -3.39 47.85 -6.25
CA ALA A 95 -3.95 48.64 -5.16
C ALA A 95 -3.46 50.11 -5.17
N CYS A 96 -2.18 50.33 -5.46
CA CYS A 96 -1.62 51.69 -5.53
C CYS A 96 -2.23 52.48 -6.70
N GLN A 97 -2.38 51.86 -7.88
CA GLN A 97 -2.97 52.51 -9.07
C GLN A 97 -4.42 52.95 -8.82
N GLU A 98 -5.23 52.10 -8.17
CA GLU A 98 -6.62 52.41 -7.83
C GLU A 98 -6.74 53.59 -6.85
N ASN A 99 -5.72 53.80 -6.01
CA ASN A 99 -5.70 54.83 -4.97
C ASN A 99 -4.82 56.04 -5.31
N ASN A 100 -4.34 56.16 -6.55
CA ASN A 100 -3.46 57.24 -7.03
C ASN A 100 -2.10 57.33 -6.31
N TYR A 101 -1.53 56.19 -5.89
CA TYR A 101 -0.17 56.09 -5.38
C TYR A 101 0.78 55.50 -6.42
N HIS A 102 2.04 55.92 -6.39
CA HIS A 102 3.14 55.29 -7.11
C HIS A 102 3.91 54.31 -6.21
N VAL A 103 4.52 53.29 -6.79
CA VAL A 103 5.35 52.32 -6.06
C VAL A 103 6.82 52.61 -6.31
N MET A 104 7.62 52.69 -5.24
CA MET A 104 9.07 52.85 -5.30
C MET A 104 9.77 51.66 -4.64
N VAL A 105 10.56 50.92 -5.41
CA VAL A 105 11.35 49.79 -4.88
C VAL A 105 12.65 50.33 -4.29
N LEU A 106 12.92 49.95 -3.04
CA LEU A 106 14.06 50.39 -2.25
C LEU A 106 14.98 49.18 -2.02
N SER A 107 16.17 49.20 -2.62
CA SER A 107 17.16 48.13 -2.50
C SER A 107 18.47 48.69 -1.94
N PRO A 108 18.75 48.50 -0.63
CA PRO A 108 20.00 48.95 -0.02
C PRO A 108 21.16 48.05 -0.44
N ALA A 109 22.38 48.61 -0.49
CA ALA A 109 23.59 47.81 -0.61
C ALA A 109 23.83 46.98 0.68
N ALA A 110 24.39 45.78 0.53
CA ALA A 110 24.65 44.88 1.65
C ALA A 110 25.47 45.57 2.77
N GLY A 111 24.94 45.56 4.00
CA GLY A 111 25.59 46.15 5.18
C GLY A 111 25.22 47.60 5.50
N ASP A 112 24.45 48.30 4.66
CA ASP A 112 24.08 49.72 4.85
C ASP A 112 22.56 49.97 4.97
N THR A 113 21.77 48.92 5.21
CA THR A 113 20.30 48.98 5.20
C THR A 113 19.71 49.96 6.21
N LEU A 114 20.25 50.03 7.43
CA LEU A 114 19.73 50.91 8.48
C LEU A 114 19.97 52.39 8.16
N ALA A 115 21.16 52.75 7.68
CA ALA A 115 21.48 54.13 7.32
C ALA A 115 20.69 54.57 6.08
N TYR A 116 20.54 53.68 5.10
CA TYR A 116 19.69 53.91 3.94
C TYR A 116 18.22 54.13 4.33
N LEU A 117 17.67 53.29 5.22
CA LEU A 117 16.30 53.43 5.69
C LEU A 117 16.09 54.76 6.44
N GLU A 118 17.03 55.16 7.30
CA GLU A 118 17.01 56.44 8.02
C GLU A 118 17.07 57.65 7.06
N GLN A 119 17.82 57.54 5.95
CA GLN A 119 17.85 58.58 4.93
C GLN A 119 16.51 58.67 4.18
N VAL A 120 15.92 57.52 3.82
CA VAL A 120 14.64 57.48 3.09
C VAL A 120 13.51 58.01 3.97
N SER A 121 13.43 57.60 5.23
CA SER A 121 12.38 58.02 6.16
C SER A 121 12.35 59.53 6.39
N ARG A 122 13.50 60.21 6.37
CA ARG A 122 13.60 61.68 6.53
C ARG A 122 13.39 62.48 5.25
N SER A 123 13.49 61.82 4.10
CA SER A 123 13.54 62.50 2.80
C SER A 123 12.18 63.00 2.31
N GLY A 124 11.07 62.51 2.89
CA GLY A 124 9.71 62.77 2.40
C GLY A 124 9.43 62.21 1.00
N ARG A 125 10.23 61.22 0.55
CA ARG A 125 10.09 60.59 -0.78
C ARG A 125 9.02 59.50 -0.83
N VAL A 126 8.60 58.99 0.33
CA VAL A 126 7.58 57.96 0.47
C VAL A 126 6.65 58.36 1.61
N ASP A 127 5.37 58.08 1.44
CA ASP A 127 4.33 58.32 2.45
C ASP A 127 4.17 57.12 3.39
N GLY A 128 4.65 55.94 2.98
CA GLY A 128 4.70 54.75 3.82
C GLY A 128 5.56 53.65 3.20
N LEU A 129 5.85 52.62 4.01
CA LEU A 129 6.76 51.53 3.64
C LEU A 129 6.14 50.14 3.82
N ILE A 130 6.39 49.26 2.86
CA ILE A 130 6.17 47.82 3.00
C ILE A 130 7.52 47.18 3.32
N LEU A 131 7.57 46.44 4.43
CA LEU A 131 8.75 45.73 4.91
C LEU A 131 8.50 44.22 4.84
N PHE A 132 9.54 43.44 4.52
CA PHE A 132 9.53 41.98 4.67
C PHE A 132 10.08 41.58 6.03
N ASP A 133 9.77 40.36 6.47
CA ASP A 133 10.43 39.74 7.62
C ASP A 133 11.96 39.74 7.42
N ASP A 134 12.67 40.37 8.34
CA ASP A 134 14.11 40.64 8.26
C ASP A 134 14.72 40.63 9.67
N PRO A 135 15.95 40.12 9.86
CA PRO A 135 16.61 40.09 11.16
C PRO A 135 16.71 41.46 11.87
N TYR A 136 16.73 42.56 11.12
CA TYR A 136 16.84 43.92 11.66
C TYR A 136 15.48 44.61 11.84
N LEU A 137 14.36 43.88 11.75
CA LEU A 137 13.01 44.45 11.79
C LEU A 137 12.74 45.35 13.01
N ASP A 138 13.26 44.99 14.20
CA ASP A 138 13.13 45.82 15.40
C ASP A 138 13.84 47.17 15.24
N SER A 139 15.00 47.19 14.58
CA SER A 139 15.72 48.43 14.27
C SER A 139 15.01 49.24 13.18
N TYR A 140 14.40 48.58 12.19
CA TYR A 140 13.59 49.26 11.17
C TYR A 140 12.40 49.97 11.81
N ARG A 141 11.68 49.30 12.72
CA ARG A 141 10.59 49.90 13.49
C ARG A 141 11.04 51.16 14.21
N ASP A 142 12.12 51.09 14.97
CA ASP A 142 12.56 52.21 15.80
C ASP A 142 12.93 53.43 14.93
N ILE A 143 13.47 53.21 13.74
CA ILE A 143 13.75 54.27 12.76
C ILE A 143 12.44 54.88 12.22
N LEU A 144 11.49 54.05 11.79
CA LEU A 144 10.27 54.51 11.13
C LEU A 144 9.30 55.17 12.10
N SER A 145 9.15 54.64 13.31
CA SER A 145 8.34 55.23 14.38
C SER A 145 8.87 56.60 14.80
N ARG A 146 10.20 56.75 14.97
CA ARG A 146 10.81 58.05 15.28
C ARG A 146 10.57 59.09 14.19
N ASN A 147 10.60 58.66 12.93
CA ASN A 147 10.40 59.53 11.78
C ASN A 147 8.92 59.65 11.35
N HIS A 148 7.98 59.05 12.10
CA HIS A 148 6.54 59.07 11.86
C HIS A 148 6.14 58.57 10.46
N VAL A 149 6.81 57.54 9.95
CA VAL A 149 6.49 56.92 8.64
C VAL A 149 5.65 55.66 8.87
N PRO A 150 4.38 55.60 8.40
CA PRO A 150 3.57 54.40 8.45
C PRO A 150 4.21 53.23 7.71
N PHE A 151 4.09 52.02 8.23
CA PHE A 151 4.59 50.83 7.56
C PHE A 151 3.77 49.58 7.87
N VAL A 152 3.82 48.62 6.95
CA VAL A 152 3.22 47.29 7.09
C VAL A 152 4.31 46.23 6.92
N VAL A 153 4.33 45.24 7.81
CA VAL A 153 5.26 44.11 7.77
C VAL A 153 4.59 42.90 7.13
N TYR A 154 5.22 42.30 6.13
CA TYR A 154 4.77 41.07 5.47
C TYR A 154 5.53 39.84 5.97
N GLY A 155 4.81 38.75 6.25
CA GLY A 155 5.36 37.42 6.54
C GLY A 155 5.53 37.10 8.02
N THR A 156 5.38 38.07 8.92
CA THR A 156 5.42 37.84 10.36
C THR A 156 4.52 38.80 11.11
N SER A 157 3.97 38.34 12.24
CA SER A 157 3.20 39.20 13.12
C SER A 157 4.12 40.18 13.85
N CYS A 158 3.66 41.42 13.99
CA CYS A 158 4.36 42.46 14.74
C CYS A 158 3.37 43.13 15.68
N GLU A 159 3.60 43.04 17.00
CA GLU A 159 2.69 43.66 17.98
C GLU A 159 2.73 45.19 17.95
N SER A 160 3.82 45.76 17.43
CA SER A 160 4.10 47.20 17.45
C SER A 160 3.95 47.88 16.08
N ALA A 161 3.46 47.15 15.07
CA ALA A 161 3.21 47.66 13.73
C ALA A 161 2.08 46.88 13.03
N LEU A 162 1.52 47.44 11.96
CA LEU A 162 0.59 46.68 11.12
C LEU A 162 1.34 45.52 10.46
N SER A 163 0.75 44.34 10.47
CA SER A 163 1.34 43.15 9.88
C SER A 163 0.34 42.35 9.05
N TYR A 164 0.86 41.69 8.02
CA TYR A 164 0.17 40.70 7.20
C TYR A 164 0.94 39.38 7.33
N ASP A 165 0.50 38.54 8.26
CA ASP A 165 1.14 37.25 8.60
C ASP A 165 0.51 36.11 7.80
N MET A 166 1.33 35.39 7.04
CA MET A 166 0.92 34.20 6.26
C MET A 166 0.83 32.92 7.08
N ASP A 167 1.16 33.00 8.36
CA ASP A 167 1.13 31.89 9.31
C ASP A 167 1.93 30.65 8.85
N PHE A 168 3.22 30.86 8.57
CA PHE A 168 4.11 29.79 8.11
C PHE A 168 4.19 28.60 9.06
N GLU A 169 4.00 28.83 10.37
CA GLU A 169 3.91 27.74 11.33
C GLU A 169 2.69 26.85 11.06
N GLU A 170 1.52 27.46 10.89
CA GLU A 170 0.29 26.74 10.58
C GLU A 170 0.35 26.06 9.20
N ALA A 171 1.02 26.67 8.22
CA ALA A 171 1.24 26.09 6.90
C ALA A 171 1.97 24.74 7.00
N ALA A 172 3.10 24.70 7.73
CA ALA A 172 3.83 23.46 7.96
C ALA A 172 3.02 22.45 8.80
N ARG A 173 2.27 22.93 9.79
CA ARG A 173 1.44 22.06 10.63
C ARG A 173 0.35 21.37 9.81
N ILE A 174 -0.39 22.10 8.98
CA ILE A 174 -1.45 21.57 8.12
C ILE A 174 -0.88 20.58 7.09
N ALA A 175 0.21 20.95 6.40
CA ALA A 175 0.85 20.10 5.40
C ALA A 175 1.37 18.78 6.01
N THR A 176 1.99 18.85 7.19
CA THR A 176 2.51 17.68 7.90
C THR A 176 1.37 16.83 8.46
N GLN A 177 0.35 17.46 9.05
CA GLN A 177 -0.83 16.76 9.57
C GLN A 177 -1.53 15.97 8.47
N TYR A 178 -1.67 16.53 7.27
CA TYR A 178 -2.25 15.81 6.14
C TYR A 178 -1.47 14.54 5.79
N LEU A 179 -0.14 14.56 5.81
CA LEU A 179 0.67 13.36 5.59
C LEU A 179 0.51 12.33 6.72
N ILE A 180 0.38 12.79 7.97
CA ILE A 180 0.09 11.93 9.11
C ILE A 180 -1.30 11.28 8.95
N ASP A 181 -2.30 12.04 8.52
CA ASP A 181 -3.67 11.57 8.30
C ASP A 181 -3.76 10.57 7.15
N LEU A 182 -2.84 10.67 6.17
CA LEU A 182 -2.65 9.65 5.14
C LEU A 182 -2.03 8.36 5.69
N GLY A 183 -1.45 8.36 6.90
CA GLY A 183 -0.83 7.20 7.55
C GLY A 183 0.71 7.24 7.60
N HIS A 184 1.36 8.33 7.14
CA HIS A 184 2.82 8.43 7.17
C HIS A 184 3.35 8.58 8.60
N GLN A 185 4.22 7.67 9.02
CA GLN A 185 4.93 7.75 10.31
C GLN A 185 6.38 8.23 10.17
N ARG A 186 7.01 7.98 9.00
CA ARG A 186 8.40 8.38 8.71
C ARG A 186 8.41 9.57 7.74
N ILE A 187 8.21 10.76 8.30
CA ILE A 187 8.16 12.02 7.55
C ILE A 187 9.44 12.79 7.83
N THR A 188 10.19 13.19 6.79
CA THR A 188 11.39 14.02 6.94
C THR A 188 11.14 15.45 6.46
N LEU A 189 11.50 16.44 7.28
CA LEU A 189 11.60 17.83 6.84
C LEU A 189 12.99 18.07 6.25
N ILE A 190 13.04 18.39 4.95
CA ILE A 190 14.24 18.89 4.28
C ILE A 190 14.21 20.41 4.36
N SER A 191 15.18 20.99 5.05
CA SER A 191 15.26 22.43 5.26
C SER A 191 16.71 22.92 5.28
N PRO A 192 16.96 24.21 4.99
CA PRO A 192 18.28 24.78 5.12
C PRO A 192 18.74 24.80 6.59
N ARG A 193 20.06 24.89 6.83
CA ARG A 193 20.63 24.88 8.19
C ARG A 193 20.46 26.19 8.96
N ASP A 194 20.71 27.35 8.33
CA ASP A 194 20.72 28.67 8.98
C ASP A 194 20.08 29.74 8.08
N VAL A 195 18.75 29.88 8.08
CA VAL A 195 18.04 30.76 7.15
C VAL A 195 16.70 31.20 7.85
N PRO A 196 16.14 32.39 7.59
CA PRO A 196 15.31 33.30 8.42
C PRO A 196 14.24 32.74 9.37
N ARG A 197 13.68 33.63 10.22
CA ARG A 197 12.52 33.38 11.12
C ARG A 197 11.39 32.58 10.43
N LYS A 198 11.17 32.77 9.13
CA LYS A 198 10.27 31.94 8.30
C LYS A 198 10.56 30.43 8.36
N ILE A 199 11.82 30.01 8.17
CA ILE A 199 12.20 28.59 8.18
C ILE A 199 12.06 28.02 9.59
N GLU A 200 12.40 28.78 10.63
CA GLU A 200 12.16 28.39 12.03
C GLU A 200 10.67 28.11 12.29
N ARG A 201 9.78 28.95 11.77
CA ARG A 201 8.33 28.73 11.88
C ARG A 201 7.87 27.47 11.15
N TYR A 202 8.39 27.17 9.95
CA TYR A 202 8.11 25.89 9.29
C TYR A 202 8.58 24.69 10.11
N GLN A 203 9.79 24.76 10.68
CA GLN A 203 10.32 23.72 11.56
C GLN A 203 9.45 23.53 12.81
N GLN A 204 8.96 24.62 13.42
CA GLN A 204 8.06 24.59 14.57
C GLN A 204 6.71 23.95 14.22
N GLY A 205 6.10 24.32 13.09
CA GLY A 205 4.83 23.76 12.63
C GLY A 205 4.91 22.26 12.35
N TYR A 206 5.97 21.84 11.66
CA TYR A 206 6.29 20.42 11.43
C TYR A 206 6.46 19.68 12.77
N ALA A 207 7.29 20.20 13.68
CA ALA A 207 7.52 19.59 14.98
C ALA A 207 6.23 19.45 15.83
N LYS A 208 5.36 20.47 15.81
CA LYS A 208 4.08 20.45 16.51
C LYS A 208 3.14 19.37 15.96
N ALA A 209 3.06 19.22 14.64
CA ALA A 209 2.26 18.17 14.01
C ALA A 209 2.78 16.76 14.36
N MET A 210 4.10 16.54 14.27
CA MET A 210 4.73 15.26 14.64
C MET A 210 4.50 14.92 16.11
N ALA A 211 4.70 15.88 17.02
CA ALA A 211 4.51 15.67 18.46
C ALA A 211 3.05 15.36 18.82
N LYS A 212 2.07 16.03 18.19
CA LYS A 212 0.64 15.78 18.41
C LYS A 212 0.24 14.34 18.04
N ALA A 213 0.93 13.75 17.07
CA ALA A 213 0.71 12.37 16.62
C ALA A 213 1.62 11.34 17.32
N HIS A 214 2.36 11.74 18.37
CA HIS A 214 3.34 10.89 19.06
C HIS A 214 4.45 10.33 18.15
N LEU A 215 4.83 11.08 17.10
CA LEU A 215 5.91 10.73 16.17
C LEU A 215 7.18 11.54 16.46
N TYR A 216 8.35 10.94 16.18
CA TYR A 216 9.64 11.61 16.31
C TYR A 216 9.95 12.45 15.07
N PRO A 217 10.23 13.75 15.20
CA PRO A 217 10.60 14.59 14.07
C PRO A 217 11.98 14.21 13.51
N HIS A 218 12.10 14.15 12.19
CA HIS A 218 13.33 13.85 11.47
C HIS A 218 13.68 14.99 10.51
N TYR A 219 14.92 15.48 10.57
CA TYR A 219 15.39 16.65 9.82
C TYR A 219 16.58 16.28 8.94
N ALA A 220 16.54 16.69 7.67
CA ALA A 220 17.70 16.68 6.79
C ALA A 220 18.10 18.14 6.52
N LEU A 221 19.22 18.55 7.12
CA LEU A 221 19.72 19.92 7.06
C LEU A 221 20.87 20.04 6.08
N ALA A 222 20.86 21.11 5.28
CA ALA A 222 21.96 21.44 4.37
C ALA A 222 23.33 21.50 5.09
N ARG A 223 24.40 21.16 4.36
CA ARG A 223 25.78 21.16 4.89
C ARG A 223 26.37 22.57 4.96
N GLU A 224 26.08 23.40 3.96
CA GLU A 224 26.52 24.79 3.88
C GLU A 224 25.40 25.76 4.28
N LYS A 225 25.77 26.99 4.66
CA LYS A 225 24.80 28.05 4.97
C LYS A 225 24.11 28.50 3.67
N MET A 226 22.79 28.61 3.69
CA MET A 226 21.94 29.18 2.62
C MET A 226 21.87 28.43 1.28
N GLU A 227 22.75 27.48 0.97
CA GLU A 227 22.68 26.68 -0.26
C GLU A 227 22.03 25.31 0.00
N MET A 228 20.86 25.05 -0.61
CA MET A 228 20.16 23.77 -0.49
C MET A 228 20.49 22.84 -1.65
N ASP A 229 21.08 21.69 -1.32
CA ASP A 229 21.23 20.56 -2.24
C ASP A 229 20.15 19.51 -1.97
N ALA A 230 18.90 19.85 -2.35
CA ALA A 230 17.75 19.00 -2.09
C ALA A 230 17.84 17.65 -2.83
N TYR A 231 18.49 17.61 -3.99
CA TYR A 231 18.70 16.37 -4.73
C TYR A 231 19.58 15.40 -3.94
N HIS A 232 20.78 15.80 -3.51
CA HIS A 232 21.68 14.90 -2.80
C HIS A 232 21.21 14.56 -1.39
N LEU A 233 20.56 15.50 -0.68
CA LEU A 233 19.90 15.19 0.60
C LEU A 233 18.80 14.14 0.42
N THR A 234 18.02 14.24 -0.67
CA THR A 234 16.99 13.23 -0.99
C THR A 234 17.64 11.87 -1.32
N TYR A 235 18.73 11.86 -2.08
CA TYR A 235 19.46 10.63 -2.40
C TYR A 235 19.96 9.93 -1.13
N ASP A 236 20.61 10.67 -0.23
CA ASP A 236 21.13 10.15 1.03
C ASP A 236 20.02 9.61 1.94
N LEU A 237 18.82 10.20 1.91
CA LEU A 237 17.66 9.74 2.68
C LEU A 237 17.04 8.46 2.09
N LEU A 238 16.85 8.42 0.78
CA LEU A 238 16.15 7.34 0.10
C LEU A 238 17.01 6.08 -0.07
N THR A 239 18.32 6.18 0.10
CA THR A 239 19.26 5.03 0.06
C THR A 239 19.54 4.41 1.43
N GLN A 240 18.96 4.94 2.50
CA GLN A 240 19.09 4.37 3.85
C GLN A 240 18.30 3.06 4.01
N PRO A 241 18.66 2.19 4.99
CA PRO A 241 17.93 0.95 5.25
C PRO A 241 16.44 1.12 5.55
N SER A 242 16.07 2.25 6.16
CA SER A 242 14.71 2.63 6.56
C SER A 242 14.37 4.04 6.06
N PRO A 243 14.14 4.22 4.74
CA PRO A 243 13.93 5.54 4.17
C PRO A 243 12.60 6.17 4.64
N PRO A 244 12.48 7.50 4.61
CA PRO A 244 11.21 8.17 4.85
C PRO A 244 10.17 7.77 3.80
N THR A 245 8.91 7.74 4.20
CA THR A 245 7.78 7.51 3.29
C THR A 245 7.17 8.82 2.80
N ALA A 246 7.50 9.94 3.44
CA ALA A 246 7.16 11.27 2.96
C ALA A 246 8.27 12.29 3.23
N LEU A 247 8.40 13.26 2.31
CA LEU A 247 9.28 14.42 2.43
C LEU A 247 8.43 15.69 2.47
N VAL A 248 8.73 16.56 3.44
CA VAL A 248 8.24 17.94 3.49
C VAL A 248 9.39 18.85 3.12
N LEU A 249 9.20 19.73 2.13
CA LEU A 249 10.23 20.63 1.63
C LEU A 249 9.79 22.08 1.75
N THR A 250 10.73 22.95 2.11
CA THR A 250 10.45 24.36 2.41
C THR A 250 10.15 25.21 1.18
N SER A 251 10.48 24.75 -0.04
CA SER A 251 10.20 25.45 -1.30
C SER A 251 9.69 24.51 -2.39
N GLY A 252 9.06 25.08 -3.43
CA GLY A 252 8.62 24.33 -4.62
C GLY A 252 9.79 23.83 -5.47
N HIS A 253 10.87 24.60 -5.55
CA HIS A 253 12.07 24.25 -6.32
C HIS A 253 12.78 23.02 -5.71
N ASP A 254 12.92 22.99 -4.38
CA ASP A 254 13.53 21.87 -3.68
C ASP A 254 12.68 20.61 -3.82
N ALA A 255 11.35 20.74 -3.75
CA ALA A 255 10.41 19.64 -4.01
C ALA A 255 10.57 19.06 -5.42
N LEU A 256 10.89 19.88 -6.42
CA LEU A 256 11.20 19.42 -7.77
C LEU A 256 12.51 18.63 -7.82
N GLN A 257 13.55 19.11 -7.15
CA GLN A 257 14.83 18.38 -7.06
C GLN A 257 14.67 17.02 -6.37
N ALA A 258 13.91 16.96 -5.27
CA ALA A 258 13.58 15.71 -4.59
C ALA A 258 12.79 14.74 -5.48
N ARG A 259 11.82 15.25 -6.24
CA ARG A 259 11.04 14.45 -7.21
C ARG A 259 11.94 13.89 -8.32
N ARG A 260 12.86 14.70 -8.84
CA ARG A 260 13.84 14.25 -9.85
C ARG A 260 14.71 13.12 -9.30
N CYS A 261 15.26 13.29 -8.09
CA CYS A 261 16.04 12.25 -7.42
C CYS A 261 15.24 10.96 -7.24
N ALA A 262 13.97 11.04 -6.82
CA ALA A 262 13.11 9.87 -6.69
C ALA A 262 12.92 9.15 -8.03
N GLY A 263 12.71 9.90 -9.11
CA GLY A 263 12.64 9.37 -10.48
C GLY A 263 13.92 8.64 -10.90
N ASP A 264 15.08 9.26 -10.66
CA ASP A 264 16.40 8.68 -10.99
C ASP A 264 16.68 7.38 -10.18
N LEU A 265 16.07 7.24 -9.00
CA LEU A 265 16.10 6.03 -8.16
C LEU A 265 15.01 5.00 -8.49
N ASN A 266 14.18 5.23 -9.51
CA ASN A 266 12.98 4.42 -9.84
C ASN A 266 11.97 4.31 -8.68
N ILE A 267 11.89 5.34 -7.84
CA ILE A 267 10.93 5.48 -6.74
C ILE A 267 9.72 6.29 -7.24
N HIS A 268 8.55 5.67 -7.23
CA HIS A 268 7.34 6.28 -7.77
C HIS A 268 6.72 7.25 -6.75
N VAL A 269 6.50 8.50 -7.18
CA VAL A 269 5.72 9.50 -6.45
C VAL A 269 4.30 9.50 -7.03
N PRO A 270 3.22 9.40 -6.24
CA PRO A 270 3.17 9.30 -4.79
C PRO A 270 3.24 7.86 -4.24
N ARG A 271 3.23 6.83 -5.12
CA ARG A 271 2.98 5.42 -4.74
C ARG A 271 3.95 4.86 -3.69
N GLN A 272 5.21 5.24 -3.74
CA GLN A 272 6.29 4.77 -2.87
C GLN A 272 6.85 5.88 -1.97
N LEU A 273 6.65 7.14 -2.34
CA LEU A 273 7.14 8.32 -1.64
C LEU A 273 6.18 9.50 -1.85
N SER A 274 5.71 10.10 -0.77
CA SER A 274 4.98 11.37 -0.81
C SER A 274 5.95 12.56 -0.78
N ILE A 275 5.71 13.57 -1.61
CA ILE A 275 6.47 14.82 -1.64
C ILE A 275 5.50 15.98 -1.44
N MET A 276 5.67 16.73 -0.37
CA MET A 276 4.86 17.89 0.01
C MET A 276 5.72 19.15 0.02
N SER A 277 5.28 20.21 -0.65
CA SER A 277 5.94 21.51 -0.60
C SER A 277 5.20 22.51 0.30
N LEU A 278 5.93 23.30 1.07
CA LEU A 278 5.38 24.37 1.90
C LEU A 278 5.15 25.68 1.14
N GLU A 279 5.50 25.71 -0.14
CA GLU A 279 5.29 26.82 -1.06
C GLU A 279 4.72 26.34 -2.40
N PRO A 280 3.95 27.18 -3.10
CA PRO A 280 3.46 26.83 -4.43
C PRO A 280 4.61 26.82 -5.45
N LEU A 281 4.56 25.87 -6.41
CA LEU A 281 5.42 25.89 -7.59
C LEU A 281 4.79 26.75 -8.70
N SER A 282 5.61 27.46 -9.47
CA SER A 282 5.14 28.25 -10.61
C SER A 282 4.31 27.39 -11.60
N PRO A 283 3.16 27.88 -12.10
CA PRO A 283 2.32 27.18 -13.07
C PRO A 283 3.04 26.79 -14.37
N SER A 284 4.17 27.43 -14.68
CA SER A 284 5.01 27.12 -15.86
C SER A 284 5.67 25.74 -15.81
N PHE A 285 5.68 25.07 -14.64
CA PHE A 285 6.20 23.72 -14.47
C PHE A 285 5.06 22.70 -14.47
N ASP A 286 4.46 22.48 -15.64
CA ASP A 286 3.43 21.46 -15.81
C ASP A 286 4.10 20.07 -15.90
N MET A 287 3.96 19.26 -14.84
CA MET A 287 4.63 17.97 -14.71
C MET A 287 3.74 16.94 -14.02
N HIS A 288 3.92 15.67 -14.38
CA HIS A 288 3.24 14.53 -13.76
C HIS A 288 4.19 13.70 -12.86
N PRO A 289 3.79 13.37 -11.62
CA PRO A 289 2.65 13.94 -10.89
C PRO A 289 2.87 15.43 -10.54
N THR A 290 1.78 16.18 -10.46
CA THR A 290 1.79 17.59 -10.03
C THR A 290 2.04 17.69 -8.52
N LEU A 291 2.82 18.68 -8.08
CA LEU A 291 3.18 18.83 -6.66
C LEU A 291 2.00 19.30 -5.80
N SER A 292 1.70 18.56 -4.73
CA SER A 292 0.87 19.02 -3.61
C SER A 292 1.64 20.08 -2.82
N SER A 293 0.97 21.18 -2.50
CA SER A 293 1.61 22.30 -1.80
C SER A 293 0.65 23.11 -0.94
N ILE A 294 1.20 23.98 -0.09
CA ILE A 294 0.44 25.09 0.49
C ILE A 294 0.20 26.14 -0.60
N ASP A 295 -1.05 26.56 -0.75
CA ASP A 295 -1.48 27.59 -1.68
C ASP A 295 -1.45 28.96 -1.00
N ILE A 296 -0.89 29.93 -1.72
CA ILE A 296 -0.80 31.31 -1.27
C ILE A 296 -1.13 32.21 -2.44
N ASP A 297 -2.24 32.94 -2.35
CA ASP A 297 -2.56 33.99 -3.31
C ASP A 297 -1.73 35.25 -3.00
N LEU A 298 -0.54 35.29 -3.60
CA LEU A 298 0.42 36.38 -3.40
C LEU A 298 -0.09 37.68 -4.00
N LYS A 299 -0.93 37.64 -5.04
CA LYS A 299 -1.52 38.83 -5.65
C LYS A 299 -2.52 39.47 -4.69
N GLU A 300 -3.40 38.66 -4.11
CA GLU A 300 -4.32 39.14 -3.09
C GLU A 300 -3.58 39.67 -1.86
N ALA A 301 -2.55 38.96 -1.38
CA ALA A 301 -1.72 39.42 -0.28
C ALA A 301 -1.11 40.81 -0.56
N GLY A 302 -0.55 41.02 -1.75
CA GLY A 302 0.02 42.30 -2.15
C GLY A 302 -1.00 43.43 -2.19
N TYR A 303 -2.19 43.15 -2.73
CA TYR A 303 -3.29 44.11 -2.78
C TYR A 303 -3.74 44.53 -1.39
N GLN A 304 -3.90 43.57 -0.48
CA GLN A 304 -4.32 43.83 0.90
C GLN A 304 -3.27 44.62 1.70
N ILE A 305 -1.98 44.26 1.59
CA ILE A 305 -0.89 44.97 2.28
C ILE A 305 -0.84 46.45 1.87
N ALA A 306 -0.92 46.73 0.57
CA ALA A 306 -0.93 48.09 0.06
C ALA A 306 -2.17 48.87 0.51
N THR A 307 -3.34 48.23 0.47
CA THR A 307 -4.60 48.82 0.95
C THR A 307 -4.54 49.16 2.44
N MET A 308 -3.98 48.26 3.26
CA MET A 308 -3.78 48.50 4.69
C MET A 308 -2.86 49.70 4.94
N LEU A 309 -1.76 49.78 4.20
CA LEU A 309 -0.81 50.88 4.33
C LEU A 309 -1.43 52.21 3.92
N ILE A 310 -2.16 52.25 2.79
CA ILE A 310 -2.86 53.45 2.32
C ILE A 310 -3.91 53.92 3.33
N ALA A 311 -4.71 52.99 3.86
CA ALA A 311 -5.68 53.29 4.90
C ALA A 311 -5.00 53.87 6.16
N SER A 312 -3.85 53.31 6.55
CA SER A 312 -3.04 53.81 7.67
C SER A 312 -2.52 55.24 7.41
N ILE A 313 -1.99 55.51 6.21
CA ILE A 313 -1.53 56.86 5.81
C ILE A 313 -2.69 57.87 5.87
N GLN A 314 -3.90 57.44 5.50
CA GLN A 314 -5.11 58.26 5.53
C GLN A 314 -5.75 58.38 6.93
N ASN A 315 -5.13 57.81 7.97
CA ASN A 315 -5.66 57.75 9.34
C ASN A 315 -7.02 57.03 9.46
N HIS A 316 -7.31 56.09 8.56
CA HIS A 316 -8.45 55.19 8.70
C HIS A 316 -8.11 54.03 9.66
N PRO A 317 -9.09 53.51 10.42
CA PRO A 317 -8.87 52.36 11.29
C PRO A 317 -8.53 51.12 10.45
N VAL A 318 -7.42 50.47 10.78
CA VAL A 318 -6.90 49.26 10.12
C VAL A 318 -6.27 48.35 11.17
N TYR A 319 -6.35 47.03 10.95
CA TYR A 319 -5.86 46.02 11.87
C TYR A 319 -4.93 45.05 11.14
N SER A 320 -3.96 44.50 11.86
CA SER A 320 -3.10 43.42 11.35
C SER A 320 -3.95 42.21 10.94
N MET A 321 -3.53 41.53 9.87
CA MET A 321 -4.19 40.35 9.34
C MET A 321 -3.29 39.12 9.50
N ARG A 322 -3.90 38.01 9.90
CA ARG A 322 -3.27 36.68 9.91
C ARG A 322 -4.08 35.77 9.01
N VAL A 323 -3.45 35.27 7.95
CA VAL A 323 -4.07 34.43 6.94
C VAL A 323 -3.90 32.98 7.33
N ILE A 324 -4.97 32.20 7.24
CA ILE A 324 -4.89 30.76 7.42
C ILE A 324 -4.51 30.15 6.05
N PRO A 325 -3.36 29.46 5.96
CA PRO A 325 -2.91 28.88 4.71
C PRO A 325 -3.82 27.74 4.26
N HIS A 326 -4.01 27.60 2.96
CA HIS A 326 -4.81 26.53 2.36
C HIS A 326 -3.93 25.43 1.78
N LEU A 327 -4.32 24.18 1.97
CA LEU A 327 -3.60 23.03 1.42
C LEU A 327 -4.19 22.66 0.05
N ASN A 328 -3.35 22.63 -0.98
CA ASN A 328 -3.71 22.25 -2.34
C ASN A 328 -3.16 20.84 -2.65
N ILE A 329 -4.04 19.85 -2.59
CA ILE A 329 -3.69 18.44 -2.83
C ILE A 329 -3.70 18.13 -4.31
N ARG A 330 -2.57 17.63 -4.81
CA ARG A 330 -2.36 17.23 -6.20
C ARG A 330 -1.79 15.82 -6.26
N GLY A 331 -1.00 15.50 -7.29
CA GLY A 331 -0.55 14.14 -7.57
C GLY A 331 0.67 13.66 -6.77
N SER A 332 1.37 14.52 -6.01
CA SER A 332 2.66 14.13 -5.40
C SER A 332 2.57 13.54 -4.00
N THR A 333 1.37 13.41 -3.44
CA THR A 333 1.14 12.83 -2.10
C THR A 333 0.07 11.75 -2.15
N GLY A 334 0.24 10.69 -1.36
CA GLY A 334 -0.69 9.57 -1.25
C GLY A 334 -0.42 8.77 0.02
N ILE A 335 -1.26 7.78 0.34
CA ILE A 335 -1.02 6.93 1.52
C ILE A 335 0.35 6.25 1.38
N PRO A 336 1.17 6.16 2.45
CA PRO A 336 2.40 5.37 2.40
C PRO A 336 2.12 4.00 1.83
N ALA A 337 2.99 3.53 0.94
CA ALA A 337 3.08 2.10 0.69
C ALA A 337 3.29 1.43 2.06
N ILE A 338 2.21 0.84 2.61
CA ILE A 338 2.21 0.28 3.97
C ILE A 338 3.30 -0.77 4.12
N TYR A 339 3.79 -1.29 3.00
CA TYR A 339 4.92 -2.17 3.01
C TYR A 339 5.85 -1.80 1.84
N GLN A 340 7.06 -1.33 2.14
CA GLN A 340 8.19 -1.62 1.25
C GLN A 340 8.55 -3.11 1.41
N THR A 341 7.57 -4.00 1.26
CA THR A 341 7.80 -5.42 1.11
C THR A 341 8.74 -5.54 -0.10
N PRO A 342 9.96 -6.05 0.08
CA PRO A 342 10.88 -6.11 -1.04
C PRO A 342 10.27 -6.98 -2.14
N LYS A 343 10.42 -6.54 -3.39
CA LYS A 343 9.70 -7.12 -4.54
C LYS A 343 9.94 -8.63 -4.64
N THR A 344 8.89 -9.44 -4.70
CA THR A 344 8.95 -10.86 -5.04
C THR A 344 9.31 -11.01 -6.51
N ASN A 345 10.33 -11.82 -6.81
CA ASN A 345 10.60 -12.27 -8.17
C ASN A 345 10.08 -13.69 -8.33
N LEU A 346 9.06 -13.88 -9.18
CA LEU A 346 8.39 -15.18 -9.33
C LEU A 346 9.29 -16.30 -9.88
N LYS A 347 10.51 -15.99 -10.33
CA LYS A 347 11.51 -16.97 -10.78
C LYS A 347 12.42 -17.47 -9.65
N GLU A 348 12.40 -16.82 -8.50
CA GLU A 348 13.19 -17.22 -7.33
C GLU A 348 12.73 -18.60 -6.83
N PRO A 349 13.65 -19.57 -6.66
CA PRO A 349 13.31 -20.85 -6.07
C PRO A 349 12.84 -20.69 -4.63
N VAL A 350 11.76 -21.38 -4.30
CA VAL A 350 11.21 -21.46 -2.95
C VAL A 350 11.14 -22.94 -2.56
N LEU A 351 11.74 -23.28 -1.43
CA LEU A 351 11.63 -24.61 -0.83
C LEU A 351 10.87 -24.51 0.49
N LYS A 352 10.09 -25.54 0.85
CA LYS A 352 9.49 -25.63 2.17
C LYS A 352 9.28 -27.08 2.60
N THR A 353 9.56 -27.32 3.89
CA THR A 353 9.28 -28.58 4.58
C THR A 353 8.82 -28.27 6.01
N GLY A 354 7.61 -28.70 6.37
CA GLY A 354 7.04 -28.41 7.68
C GLY A 354 7.00 -26.89 7.95
N PRO A 355 7.48 -26.41 9.11
CA PRO A 355 7.45 -24.98 9.43
C PRO A 355 8.59 -24.17 8.79
N SER A 356 9.52 -24.83 8.11
CA SER A 356 10.70 -24.19 7.56
C SER A 356 10.60 -24.00 6.05
N PHE A 357 11.03 -22.84 5.58
CA PHE A 357 11.09 -22.52 4.16
C PHE A 357 12.40 -21.80 3.82
N ALA A 358 12.82 -21.88 2.57
CA ALA A 358 14.04 -21.24 2.09
C ALA A 358 13.75 -20.44 0.81
N LEU A 359 14.32 -19.24 0.75
CA LEU A 359 14.27 -18.36 -0.40
C LEU A 359 15.66 -18.13 -0.97
N PHE A 360 15.75 -18.24 -2.29
CA PHE A 360 16.98 -18.12 -3.04
C PHE A 360 16.84 -17.08 -4.15
N SER A 361 17.95 -16.50 -4.60
CA SER A 361 17.99 -15.68 -5.81
C SER A 361 17.65 -16.51 -7.06
N THR A 362 17.52 -15.85 -8.21
CA THR A 362 17.31 -16.52 -9.50
C THR A 362 18.43 -17.47 -9.91
N GLN A 363 19.59 -17.40 -9.26
CA GLN A 363 20.72 -18.32 -9.42
C GLN A 363 20.74 -19.43 -8.36
N GLY A 364 19.71 -19.50 -7.51
CA GLY A 364 19.64 -20.45 -6.40
C GLY A 364 20.60 -20.11 -5.26
N ARG A 365 20.79 -18.83 -4.90
CA ARG A 365 21.72 -18.43 -3.82
C ARG A 365 21.05 -17.65 -2.71
N ILE A 366 21.62 -17.73 -1.51
CA ILE A 366 21.32 -16.77 -0.46
C ILE A 366 22.30 -15.60 -0.63
N GLU A 367 21.79 -14.48 -1.17
CA GLU A 367 22.59 -13.27 -1.42
C GLU A 367 22.83 -12.50 -0.12
N MET A 368 24.08 -12.10 0.15
CA MET A 368 24.50 -11.52 1.44
C MET A 368 23.72 -10.25 1.81
N ASP A 369 23.43 -9.38 0.84
CA ASP A 369 22.73 -8.11 1.07
C ASP A 369 21.21 -8.23 0.87
N SER A 370 20.68 -9.45 0.71
CA SER A 370 19.26 -9.63 0.50
C SER A 370 18.48 -9.45 1.80
N LYS A 371 17.49 -8.57 1.74
CA LYS A 371 16.45 -8.44 2.77
C LYS A 371 15.44 -9.61 2.76
N ARG A 372 15.57 -10.59 1.84
CA ARG A 372 14.57 -11.66 1.61
C ARG A 372 15.14 -13.07 1.53
N HIS A 373 16.35 -13.23 1.02
CA HIS A 373 16.93 -14.55 0.88
C HIS A 373 17.36 -15.05 2.24
N GLY A 374 17.28 -16.36 2.42
CA GLY A 374 17.58 -16.99 3.68
C GLY A 374 16.73 -18.23 3.93
N ILE A 375 16.95 -18.82 5.09
CA ILE A 375 16.16 -19.93 5.59
C ILE A 375 15.40 -19.46 6.80
N TYR A 376 14.11 -19.75 6.80
CA TYR A 376 13.13 -19.30 7.76
C TYR A 376 12.54 -20.51 8.48
N CYS A 377 12.21 -20.34 9.74
CA CYS A 377 11.41 -21.28 10.51
C CYS A 377 10.31 -20.48 11.20
N TYR A 378 9.06 -20.70 10.80
CA TYR A 378 7.94 -19.79 11.09
C TYR A 378 8.29 -18.34 10.69
N ASP A 379 8.16 -17.39 11.63
CA ASP A 379 8.35 -15.96 11.40
C ASP A 379 9.80 -15.48 11.60
N THR A 380 10.78 -16.39 11.72
CA THR A 380 12.18 -16.03 12.00
C THR A 380 13.11 -16.48 10.90
N ARG A 381 13.93 -15.57 10.36
CA ARG A 381 15.05 -15.89 9.47
C ARG A 381 16.17 -16.53 10.29
N MET A 382 16.28 -17.85 10.21
CA MET A 382 17.32 -18.62 10.90
C MET A 382 18.67 -18.43 10.24
N LEU A 383 18.74 -18.39 8.90
CA LEU A 383 19.99 -18.25 8.16
C LEU A 383 19.89 -17.11 7.17
N SER A 384 20.78 -16.13 7.27
CA SER A 384 20.79 -14.92 6.42
C SER A 384 21.93 -14.91 5.41
N ILE A 385 23.03 -15.61 5.70
CA ILE A 385 24.16 -15.78 4.79
C ILE A 385 24.45 -17.27 4.64
N TYR A 386 24.55 -17.74 3.39
CA TYR A 386 24.99 -19.09 3.04
C TYR A 386 25.52 -19.11 1.60
N GLN A 387 26.80 -18.78 1.42
CA GLN A 387 27.41 -18.54 0.11
C GLN A 387 28.66 -19.40 -0.09
N TRP A 388 28.64 -20.23 -1.13
CA TRP A 388 29.79 -21.04 -1.54
C TRP A 388 30.70 -20.26 -2.50
N ARG A 389 32.00 -20.55 -2.44
CA ARG A 389 33.03 -20.09 -3.37
C ARG A 389 33.90 -21.25 -3.83
N ILE A 390 34.28 -21.24 -5.11
CA ILE A 390 35.28 -22.14 -5.68
C ILE A 390 36.50 -21.27 -6.04
N GLY A 391 37.63 -21.51 -5.36
CA GLY A 391 38.71 -20.54 -5.32
C GLY A 391 38.27 -19.28 -4.57
N GLU A 392 38.28 -18.13 -5.25
CA GLU A 392 37.81 -16.84 -4.71
C GLU A 392 36.46 -16.39 -5.28
N GLU A 393 35.91 -17.14 -6.24
CA GLU A 393 34.70 -16.74 -6.97
C GLU A 393 33.44 -17.44 -6.46
N VAL A 394 32.32 -16.74 -6.51
CA VAL A 394 30.99 -17.32 -6.26
C VAL A 394 30.53 -18.01 -7.56
N PRO A 395 30.39 -19.35 -7.60
CA PRO A 395 30.22 -20.07 -8.85
C PRO A 395 28.80 -19.94 -9.41
N ASP A 396 28.65 -19.59 -10.68
CA ASP A 396 27.38 -19.67 -11.42
C ASP A 396 27.08 -21.11 -11.85
N PRO A 397 25.87 -21.64 -11.55
CA PRO A 397 25.49 -22.95 -12.03
C PRO A 397 25.24 -22.90 -13.55
N LEU A 398 25.62 -23.98 -14.25
CA LEU A 398 25.21 -24.21 -15.63
C LEU A 398 23.69 -24.41 -15.72
N HIS A 399 23.14 -25.13 -14.74
CA HIS A 399 21.72 -25.45 -14.62
C HIS A 399 21.38 -25.79 -13.15
N PHE A 400 20.12 -25.61 -12.76
CA PHE A 400 19.60 -26.18 -11.51
C PHE A 400 18.16 -26.65 -11.65
N ASP A 401 17.81 -27.67 -10.86
CA ASP A 401 16.47 -28.25 -10.75
C ASP A 401 15.88 -27.97 -9.37
N VAL A 402 14.57 -27.67 -9.32
CA VAL A 402 13.83 -27.34 -8.09
C VAL A 402 12.72 -28.37 -7.88
N THR A 403 12.62 -28.91 -6.67
CA THR A 403 11.43 -29.61 -6.15
C THR A 403 10.93 -28.88 -4.90
N PRO A 404 9.78 -29.24 -4.30
CA PRO A 404 9.27 -28.55 -3.11
C PRO A 404 10.26 -28.46 -1.94
N ASN A 405 11.21 -29.39 -1.81
CA ASN A 405 12.16 -29.42 -0.70
C ASN A 405 13.63 -29.61 -1.14
N THR A 406 13.93 -29.67 -2.44
CA THR A 406 15.30 -29.92 -2.92
C THR A 406 15.67 -28.95 -4.03
N LEU A 407 16.90 -28.47 -3.98
CA LEU A 407 17.54 -27.68 -5.03
C LEU A 407 18.82 -28.40 -5.45
N THR A 408 18.92 -28.75 -6.74
CA THR A 408 20.09 -29.46 -7.29
C THR A 408 20.76 -28.60 -8.34
N TRP A 409 22.03 -28.28 -8.17
CA TRP A 409 22.81 -27.50 -9.11
C TRP A 409 23.83 -28.37 -9.85
N HIS A 410 24.10 -27.99 -11.09
CA HIS A 410 25.15 -28.54 -11.93
C HIS A 410 26.12 -27.43 -12.32
N TYR A 411 27.40 -27.59 -12.01
CA TYR A 411 28.46 -26.63 -12.33
C TYR A 411 29.46 -27.27 -13.30
N VAL A 412 29.95 -26.48 -14.24
CA VAL A 412 31.06 -26.85 -15.13
C VAL A 412 32.03 -25.69 -15.16
N ILE A 413 33.26 -25.92 -14.69
CA ILE A 413 34.30 -24.89 -14.59
C ILE A 413 35.49 -25.34 -15.43
N GLN A 414 35.92 -24.49 -16.36
CA GLN A 414 37.06 -24.75 -17.23
C GLN A 414 38.13 -23.68 -17.04
N GLN A 415 39.33 -24.08 -16.60
CA GLN A 415 40.44 -23.18 -16.33
C GLN A 415 41.77 -23.90 -16.57
N ASP A 416 42.71 -23.27 -17.30
CA ASP A 416 44.08 -23.79 -17.52
C ASP A 416 44.15 -25.25 -18.02
N GLY A 417 43.20 -25.65 -18.88
CA GLY A 417 43.11 -27.02 -19.42
C GLY A 417 42.50 -28.05 -18.45
N ILE A 418 42.01 -27.61 -17.30
CA ILE A 418 41.28 -28.41 -16.31
C ILE A 418 39.79 -28.20 -16.50
N THR A 419 39.01 -29.28 -16.49
CA THR A 419 37.54 -29.24 -16.40
C THR A 419 37.08 -29.86 -15.09
N ARG A 420 36.33 -29.09 -14.28
CA ARG A 420 35.68 -29.58 -13.07
C ARG A 420 34.18 -29.61 -13.28
N VAL A 421 33.58 -30.78 -13.12
CA VAL A 421 32.13 -30.97 -13.11
C VAL A 421 31.70 -31.18 -11.67
N LEU A 422 30.82 -30.33 -11.15
CA LEU A 422 30.32 -30.44 -9.78
C LEU A 422 28.80 -30.59 -9.78
N ARG A 423 28.30 -31.41 -8.88
CA ARG A 423 26.89 -31.51 -8.55
C ARG A 423 26.71 -31.13 -7.09
N ARG A 424 25.76 -30.23 -6.83
CA ARG A 424 25.37 -29.84 -5.47
C ARG A 424 23.91 -30.16 -5.26
N ARG A 425 23.52 -30.72 -4.12
CA ARG A 425 22.12 -30.98 -3.76
C ARG A 425 21.86 -30.50 -2.35
N LEU A 426 21.00 -29.50 -2.22
CA LEU A 426 20.47 -29.02 -0.94
C LEU A 426 19.08 -29.61 -0.71
N THR A 427 18.89 -30.32 0.39
CA THR A 427 17.60 -30.92 0.79
C THR A 427 17.14 -30.29 2.10
N LEU A 428 16.01 -29.57 2.07
CA LEU A 428 15.41 -28.90 3.20
C LEU A 428 14.54 -29.86 4.03
N GLY A 429 14.83 -29.97 5.32
CA GLY A 429 14.01 -30.60 6.34
C GLY A 429 13.25 -29.58 7.20
N ALA A 430 12.55 -30.07 8.22
CA ALA A 430 11.74 -29.23 9.11
C ALA A 430 12.59 -28.36 10.06
N ASP A 431 13.74 -28.86 10.51
CA ASP A 431 14.64 -28.25 11.49
C ASP A 431 16.12 -28.29 11.08
N GLN A 432 16.40 -28.75 9.86
CA GLN A 432 17.74 -28.82 9.30
C GLN A 432 17.70 -28.84 7.77
N PHE A 433 18.83 -28.58 7.12
CA PHE A 433 19.05 -29.00 5.73
C PHE A 433 20.38 -29.73 5.60
N THR A 434 20.47 -30.55 4.56
CA THR A 434 21.70 -31.20 4.12
C THR A 434 22.11 -30.60 2.78
N ASP A 435 23.35 -30.15 2.64
CA ASP A 435 23.94 -29.65 1.39
C ASP A 435 25.11 -30.56 1.00
N HIS A 436 24.89 -31.34 -0.05
CA HIS A 436 25.81 -32.38 -0.50
C HIS A 436 26.44 -32.00 -1.84
N TRP A 437 27.77 -32.02 -1.89
CA TRP A 437 28.59 -31.77 -3.07
C TRP A 437 29.24 -33.05 -3.54
N GLU A 438 29.26 -33.23 -4.86
CA GLU A 438 30.02 -34.25 -5.59
C GLU A 438 30.83 -33.55 -6.67
N TRP A 439 32.07 -33.96 -6.92
CA TRP A 439 32.86 -33.43 -8.03
C TRP A 439 33.64 -34.49 -8.77
N GLN A 440 33.88 -34.20 -10.05
CA GLN A 440 34.75 -34.95 -10.94
C GLN A 440 35.69 -33.98 -11.66
N HIS A 441 36.98 -34.30 -11.62
CA HIS A 441 38.05 -33.55 -12.26
C HIS A 441 38.52 -34.25 -13.52
N TYR A 442 38.77 -33.48 -14.58
CA TYR A 442 39.36 -33.92 -15.84
C TYR A 442 40.52 -33.00 -16.23
N GLY A 443 41.61 -33.58 -16.76
CA GLY A 443 42.80 -32.84 -17.17
C GLY A 443 43.95 -32.92 -16.14
N PRO A 444 44.92 -31.99 -16.17
CA PRO A 444 46.07 -31.97 -15.27
C PRO A 444 45.68 -31.89 -13.79
N LEU A 445 46.41 -32.58 -12.91
CA LEU A 445 46.17 -32.57 -11.46
C LEU A 445 46.54 -31.21 -10.86
N ALA A 446 45.63 -30.61 -10.07
CA ALA A 446 45.89 -29.35 -9.38
C ALA A 446 45.01 -29.21 -8.14
N SER A 447 45.60 -28.75 -7.03
CA SER A 447 44.85 -28.45 -5.81
C SER A 447 43.92 -27.25 -6.01
N TRP A 448 42.79 -27.24 -5.32
CA TRP A 448 41.81 -26.16 -5.38
C TRP A 448 41.08 -26.00 -4.05
N ASN A 449 40.38 -24.88 -3.88
CA ASN A 449 39.67 -24.58 -2.64
C ASN A 449 38.17 -24.54 -2.88
N LEU A 450 37.43 -25.12 -1.93
CA LEU A 450 36.01 -24.90 -1.76
C LEU A 450 35.84 -24.11 -0.45
N SER A 451 35.05 -23.05 -0.44
CA SER A 451 34.84 -22.22 0.76
C SER A 451 33.37 -21.89 0.94
N LEU A 452 32.93 -21.75 2.18
CA LEU A 452 31.55 -21.41 2.55
C LEU A 452 31.56 -20.30 3.60
N SER A 453 30.81 -19.23 3.33
CA SER A 453 30.49 -18.21 4.34
C SER A 453 29.07 -18.40 4.82
N MET A 454 28.86 -18.42 6.14
CA MET A 454 27.53 -18.48 6.75
C MET A 454 27.33 -17.56 7.95
N ASP A 455 26.12 -17.03 8.10
CA ASP A 455 25.69 -16.33 9.31
C ASP A 455 24.17 -16.43 9.51
N ALA A 456 23.76 -16.27 10.77
CA ALA A 456 22.38 -16.33 11.24
C ALA A 456 22.04 -15.00 11.96
N ASP A 457 21.00 -14.29 11.54
CA ASP A 457 20.61 -13.02 12.17
C ASP A 457 19.37 -13.11 13.06
N PHE A 458 18.56 -14.16 12.94
CA PHE A 458 17.32 -14.36 13.70
C PHE A 458 16.33 -13.20 13.51
N THR A 459 16.37 -12.55 12.35
CA THR A 459 15.49 -11.41 12.05
C THR A 459 14.04 -11.86 11.93
N ASP A 460 13.13 -11.12 12.56
CA ASP A 460 11.69 -11.39 12.51
C ASP A 460 11.11 -10.94 11.16
N ILE A 461 10.11 -11.66 10.64
CA ILE A 461 9.50 -11.36 9.33
C ILE A 461 8.88 -9.96 9.29
N PHE A 462 8.37 -9.44 10.41
CA PHE A 462 7.84 -8.07 10.47
C PHE A 462 8.95 -7.03 10.34
N GLU A 463 10.13 -7.29 10.90
CA GLU A 463 11.31 -6.44 10.73
C GLU A 463 11.75 -6.40 9.26
N LEU A 464 11.75 -7.55 8.57
CA LEU A 464 12.06 -7.63 7.13
C LEU A 464 11.02 -6.94 6.24
N ARG A 465 9.77 -6.83 6.71
CA ARG A 465 8.68 -6.09 6.06
C ARG A 465 8.70 -4.59 6.36
N GLY A 466 9.66 -4.13 7.18
CA GLY A 466 9.88 -2.72 7.49
C GLY A 466 9.24 -2.23 8.79
N THR A 467 8.68 -3.12 9.61
CA THR A 467 8.22 -2.78 10.97
C THR A 467 9.44 -2.59 11.87
N PRO A 468 9.64 -1.42 12.48
CA PRO A 468 10.80 -1.18 13.31
C PRO A 468 10.75 -2.06 14.56
N LYS A 469 11.83 -2.81 14.80
CA LYS A 469 12.02 -3.56 16.03
C LYS A 469 12.45 -2.61 17.16
N ILE A 470 11.70 -2.57 18.25
CA ILE A 470 11.91 -1.64 19.37
C ILE A 470 13.05 -2.15 20.27
N ARG A 471 13.13 -3.48 20.44
CA ARG A 471 14.14 -4.13 21.29
C ARG A 471 14.66 -5.38 20.62
N SER A 472 15.97 -5.61 20.77
CA SER A 472 16.64 -6.78 20.23
C SER A 472 17.22 -7.64 21.34
N GLY A 473 17.23 -8.95 21.12
CA GLY A 473 17.88 -9.93 21.97
C GLY A 473 19.41 -9.92 21.83
N ILE A 474 20.05 -10.91 22.45
CA ILE A 474 21.52 -11.02 22.51
C ILE A 474 21.97 -12.18 21.63
N LYS A 475 22.75 -11.86 20.57
CA LYS A 475 23.40 -12.85 19.69
C LYS A 475 24.79 -13.21 20.21
N ARG A 476 25.12 -14.50 20.27
CA ARG A 476 26.43 -15.03 20.67
C ARG A 476 26.90 -16.06 19.64
N LYS A 477 28.15 -15.96 19.20
CA LYS A 477 28.81 -16.94 18.31
C LYS A 477 29.78 -17.80 19.12
N LYS A 478 29.80 -19.09 18.85
CA LYS A 478 30.72 -20.06 19.47
C LYS A 478 31.19 -21.05 18.41
N SER A 479 32.48 -21.37 18.42
CA SER A 479 33.06 -22.47 17.64
C SER A 479 33.66 -23.48 18.60
N VAL A 480 33.12 -24.70 18.64
CA VAL A 480 33.57 -25.76 19.56
C VAL A 480 33.68 -27.08 18.80
N ASN A 481 34.83 -27.75 18.87
CA ASN A 481 35.04 -29.11 18.33
C ASN A 481 34.62 -29.31 16.85
N GLY A 482 34.85 -28.31 15.99
CA GLY A 482 34.45 -28.40 14.57
C GLY A 482 32.94 -28.26 14.33
N GLU A 483 32.19 -27.73 15.30
CA GLU A 483 30.81 -27.25 15.13
C GLU A 483 30.81 -25.72 15.26
N TYR A 484 30.25 -25.03 14.27
CA TYR A 484 29.98 -23.58 14.36
C TYR A 484 28.55 -23.38 14.85
N ARG A 485 28.39 -22.58 15.90
CA ARG A 485 27.10 -22.34 16.54
C ARG A 485 26.84 -20.85 16.73
N VAL A 486 25.63 -20.44 16.37
CA VAL A 486 25.10 -19.12 16.65
C VAL A 486 23.87 -19.27 17.56
N GLU A 487 23.90 -18.64 18.72
CA GLU A 487 22.81 -18.60 19.69
C GLU A 487 22.23 -17.19 19.75
N TYR A 488 20.91 -17.08 19.83
CA TYR A 488 20.20 -15.82 20.02
C TYR A 488 19.19 -15.94 21.15
N GLU A 489 19.42 -15.18 22.22
CA GLU A 489 18.53 -15.06 23.35
C GLU A 489 17.53 -13.92 23.06
N GLY A 490 16.33 -14.28 22.60
CA GLY A 490 15.28 -13.32 22.26
C GLY A 490 14.69 -12.64 23.49
N ILE A 491 14.14 -11.45 23.30
CA ILE A 491 13.50 -10.70 24.40
C ILE A 491 12.19 -11.36 24.88
N ASP A 492 11.67 -12.29 24.09
CA ASP A 492 10.54 -13.15 24.41
C ASP A 492 10.93 -14.32 25.35
N GLY A 493 12.19 -14.39 25.78
CA GLY A 493 12.71 -15.44 26.64
C GLY A 493 12.99 -16.76 25.92
N ILE A 494 12.90 -16.78 24.58
CA ILE A 494 13.16 -17.99 23.78
C ILE A 494 14.56 -17.93 23.17
N THR A 495 15.36 -18.94 23.50
CA THR A 495 16.67 -19.14 22.89
C THR A 495 16.52 -19.84 21.55
N ARG A 496 17.04 -19.20 20.50
CA ARG A 496 17.11 -19.70 19.13
C ARG A 496 18.54 -20.06 18.80
N MET A 497 18.73 -21.05 17.96
CA MET A 497 20.06 -21.56 17.65
C MET A 497 20.18 -22.01 16.21
N VAL A 498 21.35 -21.82 15.61
CA VAL A 498 21.79 -22.44 14.36
C VAL A 498 23.13 -23.12 14.61
N SER A 499 23.27 -24.35 14.14
CA SER A 499 24.50 -25.15 14.21
C SER A 499 24.87 -25.64 12.81
N MET A 500 26.17 -25.64 12.48
CA MET A 500 26.72 -26.26 11.28
C MET A 500 27.77 -27.29 11.64
N ARG A 501 27.73 -28.41 10.92
CA ARG A 501 28.79 -29.43 10.86
C ARG A 501 29.05 -29.86 9.42
N ALA A 502 30.24 -30.41 9.17
CA ALA A 502 30.60 -31.03 7.91
C ALA A 502 31.15 -32.44 8.15
N ASP A 503 31.00 -33.33 7.18
CA ASP A 503 31.57 -34.69 7.23
C ASP A 503 33.08 -34.72 6.96
N ARG A 504 33.60 -33.70 6.27
CA ARG A 504 35.04 -33.46 6.06
C ARG A 504 35.55 -32.30 6.92
N ASN A 505 36.72 -32.50 7.53
CA ASN A 505 37.41 -31.44 8.27
C ASN A 505 37.83 -30.30 7.33
N ALA A 506 37.46 -29.07 7.68
CA ALA A 506 37.94 -27.89 6.99
C ALA A 506 39.39 -27.57 7.43
N ALA A 507 40.19 -27.05 6.50
CA ALA A 507 41.52 -26.54 6.78
C ALA A 507 41.47 -25.26 7.61
N GLN A 508 40.39 -24.46 7.46
CA GLN A 508 40.12 -23.26 8.25
C GLN A 508 38.61 -23.20 8.55
N ALA A 509 38.27 -22.88 9.80
CA ALA A 509 36.89 -22.64 10.25
C ALA A 509 36.90 -21.55 11.34
N LEU A 510 36.49 -20.32 10.99
CA LEU A 510 36.47 -19.18 11.91
C LEU A 510 35.25 -18.31 11.63
N ASP A 511 34.49 -17.95 12.67
CA ASP A 511 33.35 -17.01 12.63
C ASP A 511 32.28 -17.24 11.54
N GLY A 512 32.13 -18.48 11.08
CA GLY A 512 31.17 -18.87 10.04
C GLY A 512 31.78 -19.00 8.65
N ASP A 513 33.08 -18.72 8.48
CA ASP A 513 33.83 -18.97 7.25
C ASP A 513 34.59 -20.28 7.32
N TRP A 514 34.37 -21.13 6.32
CA TRP A 514 34.92 -22.48 6.20
C TRP A 514 35.70 -22.62 4.90
N LYS A 515 36.85 -23.29 4.93
CA LYS A 515 37.68 -23.55 3.75
C LYS A 515 38.19 -24.99 3.73
N TRP A 516 37.89 -25.71 2.67
CA TRP A 516 38.41 -27.04 2.36
C TRP A 516 39.44 -26.93 1.22
N CYS A 517 40.64 -27.48 1.45
CA CYS A 517 41.67 -27.64 0.42
C CYS A 517 41.52 -29.05 -0.16
N ILE A 518 41.20 -29.14 -1.46
CA ILE A 518 41.13 -30.39 -2.19
C ILE A 518 42.49 -30.59 -2.86
N ASP A 519 43.20 -31.63 -2.46
CA ASP A 519 44.58 -31.86 -2.90
C ASP A 519 44.64 -32.39 -4.34
N ALA A 520 45.71 -32.06 -5.05
CA ALA A 520 45.92 -32.40 -6.46
C ALA A 520 45.64 -33.88 -6.86
N PRO A 521 45.95 -34.93 -6.07
CA PRO A 521 45.64 -36.30 -6.49
C PRO A 521 44.15 -36.65 -6.44
N GLU A 522 43.31 -35.86 -5.79
CA GLU A 522 41.87 -36.15 -5.65
C GLU A 522 41.10 -35.75 -6.93
N THR A 523 40.82 -36.74 -7.78
CA THR A 523 40.08 -36.53 -9.03
C THR A 523 38.56 -36.66 -8.88
N HIS A 524 38.09 -37.28 -7.80
CA HIS A 524 36.68 -37.35 -7.43
C HIS A 524 36.54 -37.21 -5.92
N GLY A 525 35.43 -36.65 -5.46
CA GLY A 525 35.20 -36.47 -4.03
C GLY A 525 33.80 -36.00 -3.71
N GLU A 526 33.50 -36.00 -2.42
CA GLU A 526 32.22 -35.59 -1.88
C GLU A 526 32.41 -34.75 -0.61
N LEU A 527 31.48 -33.84 -0.34
CA LEU A 527 31.41 -33.05 0.89
C LEU A 527 29.95 -32.87 1.28
N THR A 528 29.61 -33.20 2.53
CA THR A 528 28.28 -32.97 3.08
C THR A 528 28.34 -31.97 4.23
N VAL A 529 27.62 -30.86 4.08
CA VAL A 529 27.36 -29.89 5.14
C VAL A 529 25.95 -30.12 5.68
N ILE A 530 25.81 -30.17 7.00
CA ILE A 530 24.52 -30.24 7.68
C ILE A 530 24.39 -29.01 8.54
N VAL A 531 23.33 -28.23 8.29
CA VAL A 531 22.96 -27.07 9.10
C VAL A 531 21.64 -27.37 9.78
N SER A 532 21.59 -27.28 11.09
CA SER A 532 20.38 -27.47 11.90
C SER A 532 20.04 -26.21 12.68
N TRP A 533 18.77 -26.06 13.03
CA TRP A 533 18.28 -24.94 13.82
C TRP A 533 17.28 -25.36 14.87
N GLN A 534 17.19 -24.55 15.92
CA GLN A 534 16.18 -24.65 16.96
C GLN A 534 15.45 -23.32 17.04
N ASN A 535 14.14 -23.36 16.81
CA ASN A 535 13.22 -22.25 17.04
C ASN A 535 12.02 -22.76 17.86
N PRO A 536 12.15 -22.84 19.20
CA PRO A 536 11.06 -23.33 20.03
C PRO A 536 9.79 -22.47 19.87
N VAL A 537 8.66 -23.16 19.73
CA VAL A 537 7.32 -22.56 19.69
C VAL A 537 6.46 -23.24 20.77
N PRO A 538 6.46 -22.73 22.02
CA PRO A 538 5.75 -23.36 23.14
C PRO A 538 4.23 -23.42 22.95
N GLU A 539 3.67 -22.59 22.06
CA GLU A 539 2.25 -22.55 21.73
C GLU A 539 1.77 -23.79 20.97
N ILE A 540 2.67 -24.50 20.28
CA ILE A 540 2.38 -25.74 19.56
C ILE A 540 3.02 -26.90 20.32
N PRO A 541 2.25 -27.87 20.87
CA PRO A 541 2.85 -28.93 21.67
C PRO A 541 3.82 -29.80 20.84
N GLN A 542 5.06 -29.96 21.33
CA GLN A 542 6.12 -30.70 20.62
C GLN A 542 5.77 -32.15 20.23
N ALA A 543 4.81 -32.77 20.93
CA ALA A 543 4.34 -34.12 20.63
C ALA A 543 3.73 -34.25 19.23
N TYR A 544 3.26 -33.14 18.64
CA TYR A 544 2.62 -33.12 17.31
C TYR A 544 3.57 -32.74 16.16
N LEU A 545 4.77 -32.23 16.46
CA LEU A 545 5.71 -31.68 15.47
C LEU A 545 6.61 -32.73 14.76
N LYS A 546 6.43 -34.04 15.00
CA LYS A 546 7.48 -35.05 14.72
C LYS A 546 7.26 -36.02 13.55
N ALA A 547 6.33 -35.75 12.63
CA ALA A 547 6.25 -36.54 11.39
C ALA A 547 6.39 -35.65 10.14
N PRO A 548 7.44 -35.79 9.32
CA PRO A 548 7.40 -35.26 7.96
C PRO A 548 6.23 -35.94 7.25
N LEU A 549 5.33 -35.14 6.67
CA LEU A 549 4.28 -35.64 5.79
C LEU A 549 4.96 -36.37 4.64
N LYS A 550 4.71 -37.67 4.53
CA LYS A 550 5.15 -38.42 3.35
C LYS A 550 4.39 -37.85 2.16
N PRO A 551 5.07 -37.36 1.11
CA PRO A 551 4.43 -36.75 -0.07
C PRO A 551 3.40 -37.67 -0.75
N ASP A 552 3.59 -38.98 -0.61
CA ASP A 552 2.78 -40.01 -1.29
C ASP A 552 1.47 -40.39 -0.59
N THR A 553 1.17 -39.87 0.60
CA THR A 553 -0.04 -40.27 1.32
C THR A 553 -0.86 -39.05 1.69
N LEU A 554 -1.92 -38.75 0.92
CA LEU A 554 -3.27 -38.37 1.41
C LEU A 554 -4.17 -37.68 0.36
N GLY A 555 -3.73 -37.39 -0.88
CA GLY A 555 -4.55 -36.73 -1.90
C GLY A 555 -4.62 -37.46 -3.25
N PRO A 556 -5.61 -37.15 -4.11
CA PRO A 556 -5.73 -37.76 -5.42
C PRO A 556 -4.57 -37.39 -6.35
N ARG A 557 -4.27 -38.28 -7.30
CA ARG A 557 -3.28 -38.04 -8.36
C ARG A 557 -3.98 -37.56 -9.62
N PHE A 558 -3.47 -36.49 -10.22
CA PHE A 558 -4.07 -35.84 -11.38
C PHE A 558 -3.24 -36.11 -12.63
N HIS A 559 -3.84 -36.80 -13.60
CA HIS A 559 -3.26 -37.07 -14.91
C HIS A 559 -4.11 -36.40 -15.99
N LEU A 560 -3.59 -35.35 -16.61
CA LEU A 560 -4.25 -34.63 -17.70
C LEU A 560 -3.39 -34.83 -18.96
N GLU A 561 -4.02 -35.18 -20.08
CA GLU A 561 -3.31 -35.43 -21.34
C GLU A 561 -2.76 -34.14 -21.96
N GLU A 562 -3.49 -33.05 -21.83
CA GLU A 562 -3.16 -31.77 -22.46
C GLU A 562 -2.10 -31.00 -21.66
N TYR A 563 -0.98 -30.73 -22.33
CA TYR A 563 0.27 -30.25 -21.71
C TYR A 563 0.20 -28.89 -21.00
N PRO A 564 -0.63 -27.88 -21.36
CA PRO A 564 -0.74 -26.71 -20.50
C PRO A 564 -1.50 -27.01 -19.20
N TRP A 565 -2.52 -27.88 -19.22
CA TRP A 565 -3.37 -28.14 -18.05
C TRP A 565 -2.72 -29.10 -17.06
N HIS A 566 -1.99 -30.11 -17.55
CA HIS A 566 -1.20 -30.98 -16.71
C HIS A 566 -0.20 -30.18 -15.87
N LEU A 567 0.56 -29.28 -16.52
CA LEU A 567 1.54 -28.44 -15.83
C LEU A 567 0.88 -27.61 -14.70
N VAL A 568 -0.21 -26.91 -15.00
CA VAL A 568 -0.89 -26.04 -14.02
C VAL A 568 -1.44 -26.84 -12.84
N ILE A 569 -2.14 -27.95 -13.07
CA ILE A 569 -2.72 -28.77 -11.99
C ILE A 569 -1.64 -29.48 -11.19
N SER A 570 -0.59 -30.01 -11.83
CA SER A 570 0.53 -30.64 -11.13
C SER A 570 1.32 -29.64 -10.29
N GLN A 571 1.56 -28.44 -10.81
CA GLN A 571 2.22 -27.38 -10.04
C GLN A 571 1.35 -26.92 -8.86
N ALA A 572 0.05 -26.72 -9.07
CA ALA A 572 -0.89 -26.37 -8.00
C ALA A 572 -0.93 -27.44 -6.90
N HIS A 573 -0.87 -28.73 -7.26
CA HIS A 573 -0.80 -29.83 -6.30
C HIS A 573 0.46 -29.80 -5.45
N GLN A 574 1.62 -29.62 -6.09
CA GLN A 574 2.90 -29.51 -5.39
C GLN A 574 2.93 -28.30 -4.47
N ASP A 575 2.44 -27.14 -4.93
CA ASP A 575 2.41 -25.91 -4.14
C ASP A 575 1.45 -26.01 -2.95
N TYR A 576 0.27 -26.60 -3.16
CA TYR A 576 -0.71 -26.81 -2.10
C TYR A 576 -0.14 -27.74 -1.02
N GLN A 577 0.47 -28.86 -1.41
CA GLN A 577 1.15 -29.78 -0.50
C GLN A 577 2.32 -29.10 0.22
N MET A 578 3.13 -28.32 -0.51
CA MET A 578 4.27 -27.61 0.05
C MET A 578 3.85 -26.65 1.16
N LEU A 579 2.72 -25.96 1.00
CA LEU A 579 2.18 -25.00 1.97
C LEU A 579 1.52 -25.66 3.20
N LEU A 580 1.32 -26.99 3.23
CA LEU A 580 0.78 -27.64 4.41
C LEU A 580 1.77 -27.59 5.58
N THR A 581 1.27 -27.18 6.74
CA THR A 581 2.03 -27.11 8.00
C THR A 581 1.12 -27.57 9.14
N ASP A 582 1.66 -28.35 10.08
CA ASP A 582 0.90 -28.80 11.24
C ASP A 582 1.04 -27.80 12.39
N PHE A 583 -0.09 -27.32 12.90
CA PHE A 583 -0.19 -26.41 14.05
C PHE A 583 -0.72 -27.11 15.31
N GLY A 584 -0.69 -28.45 15.35
CA GLY A 584 -1.09 -29.30 16.48
C GLY A 584 -2.33 -30.15 16.21
N TYR A 585 -3.07 -29.89 15.12
CA TYR A 585 -4.34 -30.52 14.78
C TYR A 585 -4.34 -31.11 13.36
N GLY A 586 -3.14 -31.45 12.88
CA GLY A 586 -2.93 -31.98 11.54
C GLY A 586 -2.53 -30.89 10.53
N PRO A 587 -2.11 -31.30 9.32
CA PRO A 587 -1.65 -30.36 8.31
C PRO A 587 -2.76 -29.45 7.80
N VAL A 588 -2.49 -28.15 7.80
CA VAL A 588 -3.37 -27.10 7.28
C VAL A 588 -2.61 -26.18 6.33
N PRO A 589 -3.29 -25.53 5.36
CA PRO A 589 -2.63 -24.57 4.49
C PRO A 589 -2.23 -23.32 5.28
N MET A 590 -0.97 -22.93 5.22
CA MET A 590 -0.54 -21.57 5.56
C MET A 590 -0.82 -20.62 4.38
N ALA A 591 -0.90 -19.31 4.60
CA ALA A 591 -1.26 -18.36 3.56
C ALA A 591 -0.29 -18.36 2.37
N GLY A 592 0.93 -17.83 2.51
CA GLY A 592 1.91 -18.01 1.44
C GLY A 592 3.24 -17.30 1.66
N LEU A 593 4.17 -17.64 0.77
CA LEU A 593 5.59 -17.39 0.98
C LEU A 593 6.10 -16.20 0.17
N PRO A 594 7.02 -15.40 0.75
CA PRO A 594 7.54 -15.51 2.13
C PRO A 594 6.74 -14.75 3.20
N TRP A 595 5.91 -13.79 2.81
CA TRP A 595 5.45 -12.73 3.72
C TRP A 595 4.35 -13.16 4.68
N PHE A 596 3.47 -14.02 4.19
CA PHE A 596 2.33 -14.55 4.92
C PHE A 596 2.60 -15.99 5.31
N GLY A 597 3.85 -16.21 5.74
CA GLY A 597 4.46 -17.49 6.07
C GLY A 597 3.85 -18.26 7.26
N THR A 598 2.55 -18.12 7.53
CA THR A 598 1.89 -18.58 8.76
C THR A 598 0.41 -18.96 8.56
N PHE A 599 -0.24 -19.40 9.63
CA PHE A 599 -1.67 -19.70 9.64
C PHE A 599 -2.53 -18.42 9.57
N PHE A 600 -3.29 -18.30 8.49
CA PHE A 600 -4.38 -17.34 8.35
C PHE A 600 -5.69 -18.10 8.25
N GLY A 601 -6.65 -17.81 9.14
CA GLY A 601 -7.91 -18.54 9.22
C GLY A 601 -8.73 -18.44 7.93
N ARG A 602 -8.80 -17.23 7.34
CA ARG A 602 -9.52 -16.99 6.08
C ARG A 602 -8.92 -17.78 4.92
N ASP A 603 -7.62 -17.61 4.69
CA ASP A 603 -6.88 -18.26 3.62
C ASP A 603 -6.98 -19.78 3.74
N ALA A 604 -6.79 -20.33 4.94
CA ALA A 604 -6.89 -21.75 5.21
C ALA A 604 -8.30 -22.29 4.92
N ILE A 605 -9.36 -21.55 5.30
CA ILE A 605 -10.74 -21.94 4.99
C ILE A 605 -10.99 -21.95 3.48
N ILE A 606 -10.64 -20.87 2.78
CA ILE A 606 -10.91 -20.74 1.34
C ILE A 606 -10.11 -21.79 0.55
N ALA A 607 -8.82 -21.95 0.85
CA ALA A 607 -7.98 -22.96 0.22
C ALA A 607 -8.52 -24.38 0.47
N SER A 608 -8.94 -24.67 1.71
CA SER A 608 -9.55 -25.95 2.06
C SER A 608 -10.89 -26.19 1.36
N TYR A 609 -11.72 -25.15 1.21
CA TYR A 609 -12.97 -25.24 0.45
C TYR A 609 -12.71 -25.55 -1.03
N GLN A 610 -11.74 -24.87 -1.64
CA GLN A 610 -11.37 -25.09 -3.04
C GLN A 610 -10.85 -26.51 -3.30
N TYR A 611 -10.23 -27.15 -2.29
CA TYR A 611 -9.72 -28.52 -2.37
C TYR A 611 -10.68 -29.59 -1.83
N LEU A 612 -11.79 -29.19 -1.20
CA LEU A 612 -12.70 -30.04 -0.41
C LEU A 612 -13.24 -31.25 -1.18
N LEU A 613 -13.56 -31.09 -2.48
CA LEU A 613 -14.06 -32.19 -3.30
C LEU A 613 -13.06 -33.35 -3.39
N TRP A 614 -11.77 -33.00 -3.45
CA TRP A 614 -10.66 -33.89 -3.79
C TRP A 614 -10.10 -34.59 -2.54
N ASN A 615 -9.92 -33.84 -1.46
CA ASN A 615 -9.47 -34.39 -0.19
C ASN A 615 -10.07 -33.58 0.99
N PRO A 616 -11.08 -34.13 1.70
CA PRO A 616 -11.73 -33.44 2.81
C PRO A 616 -10.91 -33.40 4.10
N SER A 617 -9.81 -34.15 4.22
CA SER A 617 -9.01 -34.18 5.47
C SER A 617 -8.40 -32.82 5.80
N ILE A 618 -7.99 -32.05 4.79
CA ILE A 618 -7.39 -30.72 4.98
C ILE A 618 -8.41 -29.73 5.55
N ALA A 619 -9.67 -29.81 5.10
CA ALA A 619 -10.75 -29.01 5.67
C ALA A 619 -11.03 -29.40 7.12
N GLN A 620 -11.03 -30.69 7.45
CA GLN A 620 -11.21 -31.17 8.84
C GLN A 620 -10.10 -30.63 9.75
N ASN A 621 -8.82 -30.76 9.36
CA ASN A 621 -7.69 -30.24 10.14
C ASN A 621 -7.79 -28.72 10.33
N THR A 622 -8.21 -27.99 9.29
CA THR A 622 -8.41 -26.53 9.35
C THR A 622 -9.49 -26.17 10.36
N LEU A 623 -10.60 -26.91 10.39
CA LEU A 623 -11.70 -26.71 11.33
C LEU A 623 -11.25 -27.00 12.78
N TYR A 624 -10.53 -28.10 13.03
CA TYR A 624 -9.99 -28.40 14.35
C TYR A 624 -8.99 -27.34 14.83
N THR A 625 -8.10 -26.88 13.93
CA THR A 625 -7.13 -25.82 14.23
C THR A 625 -7.82 -24.50 14.61
N LEU A 626 -8.85 -24.09 13.85
CA LEU A 626 -9.63 -22.89 14.15
C LEU A 626 -10.40 -23.01 15.46
N ALA A 627 -11.04 -24.16 15.72
CA ALA A 627 -11.77 -24.40 16.95
C ALA A 627 -10.87 -24.36 18.19
N ALA A 628 -9.65 -24.89 18.07
CA ALA A 628 -8.66 -24.86 19.15
C ALA A 628 -8.19 -23.44 19.51
N TRP A 629 -8.22 -22.53 18.54
CA TRP A 629 -7.78 -21.15 18.68
C TRP A 629 -8.94 -20.14 18.61
N GLN A 630 -10.17 -20.60 18.81
CA GLN A 630 -11.36 -19.75 18.88
C GLN A 630 -11.25 -18.80 20.09
N GLY A 631 -11.64 -17.54 19.90
CA GLY A 631 -11.61 -16.54 20.96
C GLY A 631 -12.52 -16.92 22.12
N ASP A 632 -12.04 -16.74 23.35
CA ASP A 632 -12.76 -17.08 24.58
C ASP A 632 -12.91 -15.89 25.56
N LYS A 633 -12.23 -14.79 25.29
CA LYS A 633 -12.24 -13.55 26.07
C LYS A 633 -12.50 -12.34 25.19
N VAL A 634 -12.71 -11.19 25.83
CA VAL A 634 -12.74 -9.88 25.17
C VAL A 634 -11.38 -9.23 25.34
N ASP A 635 -10.63 -9.08 24.25
CA ASP A 635 -9.33 -8.41 24.23
C ASP A 635 -9.27 -7.42 23.06
N PRO A 636 -9.40 -6.10 23.33
CA PRO A 636 -9.39 -5.10 22.28
C PRO A 636 -8.10 -5.13 21.46
N THR A 637 -6.94 -5.39 22.07
CA THR A 637 -5.61 -5.31 21.41
C THR A 637 -5.48 -6.28 20.24
N THR A 638 -6.05 -7.47 20.41
CA THR A 638 -6.06 -8.53 19.41
C THR A 638 -7.40 -8.63 18.68
N GLU A 639 -8.36 -7.78 19.02
CA GLU A 639 -9.76 -7.81 18.58
C GLU A 639 -10.47 -9.14 18.86
N GLU A 640 -10.04 -9.82 19.92
CA GLU A 640 -10.60 -11.10 20.34
C GLU A 640 -11.96 -10.89 21.00
N GLU A 641 -12.92 -11.73 20.62
CA GLU A 641 -14.26 -11.79 21.20
C GLU A 641 -14.67 -13.26 21.38
N PRO A 642 -15.47 -13.59 22.40
CA PRO A 642 -15.95 -14.96 22.61
C PRO A 642 -16.70 -15.51 21.38
N GLY A 643 -16.20 -16.61 20.82
CA GLY A 643 -16.78 -17.29 19.66
C GLY A 643 -16.21 -16.87 18.31
N LYS A 644 -15.46 -15.75 18.25
CA LYS A 644 -14.83 -15.28 17.01
C LYS A 644 -13.66 -16.18 16.61
N MET A 645 -13.51 -16.44 15.32
CA MET A 645 -12.40 -17.24 14.79
C MET A 645 -11.19 -16.38 14.47
N VAL A 646 -10.00 -16.95 14.67
CA VAL A 646 -8.73 -16.22 14.50
C VAL A 646 -8.46 -15.88 13.05
N HIS A 647 -8.03 -14.64 12.80
CA HIS A 647 -7.64 -14.15 11.48
C HIS A 647 -6.24 -14.62 11.12
N GLU A 648 -5.26 -14.37 11.99
CA GLU A 648 -3.84 -14.59 11.76
C GLU A 648 -3.15 -14.97 13.08
N ILE A 649 -2.21 -15.92 13.01
CA ILE A 649 -1.38 -16.32 14.15
C ILE A 649 0.09 -16.23 13.79
N ARG A 650 0.85 -15.49 14.60
CA ARG A 650 2.29 -15.31 14.46
C ARG A 650 3.00 -15.84 15.69
N LEU A 651 4.04 -16.60 15.42
CA LEU A 651 4.82 -17.34 16.40
C LEU A 651 6.23 -16.74 16.53
N GLY A 652 6.51 -15.61 15.87
CA GLY A 652 7.75 -14.85 15.94
C GLY A 652 7.98 -14.08 17.24
N GLU A 653 9.21 -13.59 17.41
CA GLU A 653 9.62 -12.83 18.60
C GLU A 653 8.79 -11.55 18.76
N MET A 654 8.57 -10.81 17.66
CA MET A 654 7.85 -9.54 17.73
C MET A 654 6.39 -9.73 18.15
N ALA A 655 5.77 -10.83 17.72
CA ALA A 655 4.41 -11.17 18.11
C ALA A 655 4.33 -11.58 19.59
N ARG A 656 5.19 -12.50 20.06
CA ARG A 656 5.21 -12.95 21.47
C ARG A 656 5.54 -11.82 22.45
N SER A 657 6.47 -10.95 22.07
CA SER A 657 6.86 -9.78 22.86
C SER A 657 5.87 -8.61 22.77
N ARG A 658 4.74 -8.78 22.06
CA ARG A 658 3.68 -7.77 21.86
C ARG A 658 4.15 -6.48 21.21
N GLN A 659 5.21 -6.55 20.40
CA GLN A 659 5.61 -5.45 19.52
C GLN A 659 4.68 -5.33 18.30
N VAL A 660 3.97 -6.42 17.97
CA VAL A 660 2.87 -6.45 16.99
C VAL A 660 1.69 -7.24 17.56
N PRO A 661 0.43 -6.97 17.16
CA PRO A 661 -0.75 -7.63 17.72
C PRO A 661 -0.98 -9.06 17.20
N PHE A 662 -0.16 -9.53 16.25
CA PHE A 662 -0.42 -10.72 15.45
C PHE A 662 -0.17 -12.07 16.12
N ALA A 663 0.14 -12.13 17.42
CA ALA A 663 0.34 -13.40 18.12
C ALA A 663 -0.90 -14.31 18.00
N ARG A 664 -2.08 -13.73 18.25
CA ARG A 664 -3.40 -14.29 17.91
C ARG A 664 -4.29 -13.11 17.59
N TYR A 665 -4.40 -12.77 16.31
CA TYR A 665 -5.16 -11.61 15.89
C TYR A 665 -6.50 -12.04 15.29
N TYR A 666 -7.57 -11.39 15.72
CA TYR A 666 -8.96 -11.72 15.39
C TYR A 666 -9.65 -10.59 14.62
N GLY A 667 -8.89 -9.60 14.12
CA GLY A 667 -9.44 -8.43 13.39
C GLY A 667 -9.91 -8.74 11.98
N SER A 668 -10.73 -9.77 11.84
CA SER A 668 -11.44 -10.14 10.61
C SER A 668 -12.91 -10.38 10.91
N VAL A 669 -13.75 -10.01 9.96
CA VAL A 669 -15.20 -10.12 10.06
C VAL A 669 -15.75 -11.39 9.39
N ASP A 670 -14.96 -11.98 8.49
CA ASP A 670 -15.38 -13.02 7.54
C ASP A 670 -15.03 -14.45 8.00
N VAL A 671 -13.96 -14.64 8.80
CA VAL A 671 -13.50 -15.98 9.21
C VAL A 671 -14.57 -16.75 9.99
N THR A 672 -15.28 -16.12 10.92
CA THR A 672 -16.29 -16.80 11.74
C THR A 672 -17.47 -17.34 10.92
N PRO A 673 -18.15 -16.58 10.04
CA PRO A 673 -19.16 -17.15 9.16
C PRO A 673 -18.58 -18.15 8.15
N LEU A 674 -17.37 -17.92 7.64
CA LEU A 674 -16.69 -18.88 6.75
C LEU A 674 -16.38 -20.22 7.44
N PHE A 675 -16.04 -20.21 8.75
CA PHE A 675 -15.85 -21.43 9.54
C PHE A 675 -17.13 -22.27 9.58
N LEU A 676 -18.27 -21.64 9.85
CA LEU A 676 -19.57 -22.32 9.84
C LEU A 676 -19.88 -22.89 8.46
N MET A 677 -19.62 -22.13 7.39
CA MET A 677 -19.79 -22.61 6.02
C MET A 677 -18.92 -23.84 5.74
N LEU A 678 -17.62 -23.77 6.03
CA LEU A 678 -16.69 -24.88 5.78
C LEU A 678 -17.07 -26.13 6.58
N LEU A 679 -17.48 -25.98 7.85
CA LEU A 679 -17.90 -27.09 8.70
C LEU A 679 -19.07 -27.84 8.04
N LEU A 680 -20.10 -27.12 7.61
CA LEU A 680 -21.31 -27.73 7.09
C LEU A 680 -21.13 -28.27 5.67
N GLU A 681 -20.33 -27.62 4.83
CA GLU A 681 -19.94 -28.16 3.52
C GLU A 681 -19.06 -29.41 3.70
N THR A 682 -18.15 -29.44 4.68
CA THR A 682 -17.33 -30.62 5.00
C THR A 682 -18.19 -31.76 5.51
N TRP A 683 -19.17 -31.49 6.38
CA TRP A 683 -20.12 -32.48 6.85
C TRP A 683 -20.96 -33.05 5.69
N LYS A 684 -21.49 -32.21 4.79
CA LYS A 684 -22.20 -32.68 3.59
C LYS A 684 -21.31 -33.54 2.68
N ARG A 685 -20.04 -33.15 2.53
CA ARG A 685 -19.06 -33.86 1.70
C ARG A 685 -18.58 -35.17 2.30
N THR A 686 -18.66 -35.35 3.62
CA THR A 686 -18.07 -36.53 4.31
C THR A 686 -19.10 -37.43 4.99
N GLY A 687 -20.26 -36.88 5.36
CA GLY A 687 -21.22 -37.55 6.24
C GLY A 687 -20.67 -37.81 7.65
N ASN A 688 -19.57 -37.16 8.04
CA ASN A 688 -18.89 -37.46 9.29
C ASN A 688 -19.62 -36.80 10.48
N HIS A 689 -20.44 -37.58 11.18
CA HIS A 689 -21.15 -37.11 12.37
C HIS A 689 -20.22 -36.86 13.56
N HIS A 690 -19.13 -37.63 13.73
CA HIS A 690 -18.16 -37.39 14.81
C HIS A 690 -17.47 -36.02 14.67
N LEU A 691 -17.15 -35.60 13.43
CA LEU A 691 -16.66 -34.25 13.17
C LEU A 691 -17.63 -33.19 13.71
N MET A 692 -18.93 -33.40 13.50
CA MET A 692 -19.94 -32.49 14.01
C MET A 692 -20.03 -32.54 15.53
N ASP A 693 -20.00 -33.74 16.14
CA ASP A 693 -20.04 -33.89 17.60
C ASP A 693 -18.86 -33.15 18.27
N ASP A 694 -17.65 -33.28 17.72
CA ASP A 694 -16.45 -32.64 18.25
C ASP A 694 -16.47 -31.12 18.08
N LEU A 695 -16.94 -30.62 16.93
CA LEU A 695 -16.84 -29.20 16.57
C LEU A 695 -18.11 -28.40 16.86
N MET A 696 -19.24 -29.04 17.18
CA MET A 696 -20.49 -28.35 17.50
C MET A 696 -20.34 -27.33 18.63
N PRO A 697 -19.62 -27.59 19.73
CA PRO A 697 -19.42 -26.59 20.78
C PRO A 697 -18.77 -25.29 20.26
N ALA A 698 -17.77 -25.41 19.36
CA ALA A 698 -17.14 -24.26 18.73
C ALA A 698 -18.09 -23.59 17.71
N ALA A 699 -18.84 -24.38 16.95
CA ALA A 699 -19.84 -23.90 16.00
C ALA A 699 -20.98 -23.11 16.68
N GLU A 700 -21.46 -23.56 17.84
CA GLU A 700 -22.50 -22.85 18.59
C GLU A 700 -21.99 -21.52 19.16
N LYS A 701 -20.73 -21.46 19.62
CA LYS A 701 -20.09 -20.19 20.02
C LYS A 701 -19.94 -19.23 18.83
N ALA A 702 -19.48 -19.75 17.67
CA ALA A 702 -19.35 -18.97 16.45
C ALA A 702 -20.71 -18.45 15.95
N LEU A 703 -21.74 -19.29 16.01
CA LEU A 703 -23.11 -18.90 15.69
C LEU A 703 -23.64 -17.85 16.67
N HIS A 704 -23.38 -18.01 17.97
CA HIS A 704 -23.78 -17.03 18.98
C HIS A 704 -23.14 -15.67 18.72
N TRP A 705 -21.82 -15.65 18.45
CA TRP A 705 -21.11 -14.43 18.07
C TRP A 705 -21.71 -13.79 16.82
N LEU A 706 -21.93 -14.58 15.76
CA LEU A 706 -22.52 -14.10 14.50
C LEU A 706 -23.89 -13.45 14.74
N LEU A 707 -24.75 -14.10 15.52
CA LEU A 707 -26.09 -13.58 15.85
C LEU A 707 -26.03 -12.31 16.71
N GLY A 708 -25.04 -12.20 17.60
CA GLY A 708 -24.85 -11.04 18.48
C GLY A 708 -24.31 -9.81 17.76
N ALA A 709 -23.46 -10.01 16.74
CA ALA A 709 -22.89 -8.92 15.96
C ALA A 709 -23.74 -8.48 14.75
N GLN A 710 -24.87 -9.15 14.48
CA GLN A 710 -25.87 -8.66 13.53
C GLN A 710 -26.65 -7.46 14.07
N ASP A 711 -26.86 -6.45 13.23
CA ASP A 711 -27.79 -5.36 13.54
C ASP A 711 -29.22 -5.89 13.73
N SER A 712 -29.84 -5.54 14.86
CA SER A 712 -31.15 -6.09 15.25
C SER A 712 -32.29 -5.77 14.27
N GLN A 713 -32.21 -4.68 13.52
CA GLN A 713 -33.27 -4.24 12.60
C GLN A 713 -33.07 -4.83 11.20
N THR A 714 -31.84 -4.79 10.70
CA THR A 714 -31.49 -5.12 9.32
C THR A 714 -30.90 -6.52 9.17
N GLY A 715 -30.39 -7.11 10.25
CA GLY A 715 -29.62 -8.34 10.22
C GLY A 715 -28.25 -8.20 9.54
N LEU A 716 -27.87 -6.97 9.13
CA LEU A 716 -26.59 -6.71 8.48
C LEU A 716 -25.45 -6.83 9.47
N PHE A 717 -24.30 -7.19 8.93
CA PHE A 717 -23.05 -7.37 9.65
C PHE A 717 -22.09 -6.25 9.28
N SER A 718 -21.66 -5.45 10.25
CA SER A 718 -20.74 -4.33 10.03
C SER A 718 -19.53 -4.41 10.94
N PHE A 719 -18.39 -3.92 10.48
CA PHE A 719 -17.15 -3.91 11.25
C PHE A 719 -16.51 -2.54 11.27
N GLN A 720 -15.73 -2.29 12.31
CA GLN A 720 -14.81 -1.15 12.40
C GLN A 720 -13.60 -1.57 13.22
N ASN A 721 -12.44 -1.02 12.86
CA ASN A 721 -11.23 -1.17 13.63
C ASN A 721 -11.37 -0.46 14.99
N HIS A 722 -10.86 -1.10 16.05
CA HIS A 722 -10.86 -0.57 17.41
C HIS A 722 -9.46 -0.33 18.00
N VAL A 723 -8.40 -0.46 17.20
CA VAL A 723 -6.99 -0.48 17.63
C VAL A 723 -6.07 0.19 16.60
N ASP A 724 -5.21 1.10 17.06
CA ASP A 724 -4.29 1.90 16.23
C ASP A 724 -3.34 1.09 15.31
N HIS A 725 -3.15 -0.22 15.56
CA HIS A 725 -2.28 -1.11 14.80
C HIS A 725 -3.00 -2.33 14.17
N GLY A 726 -4.33 -2.37 14.24
CA GLY A 726 -5.14 -3.41 13.60
C GLY A 726 -5.41 -3.14 12.12
N LEU A 727 -6.06 -4.10 11.45
CA LEU A 727 -6.58 -3.93 10.10
C LEU A 727 -7.72 -2.91 10.09
N ILE A 728 -7.61 -1.88 9.26
CA ILE A 728 -8.65 -0.86 9.07
C ILE A 728 -9.85 -1.49 8.36
N ILE A 729 -9.59 -2.31 7.34
CA ILE A 729 -10.57 -3.08 6.59
C ILE A 729 -10.46 -4.54 7.01
N GLN A 730 -11.56 -5.11 7.51
CA GLN A 730 -11.55 -6.43 8.16
C GLN A 730 -12.20 -7.53 7.29
N SER A 731 -12.54 -7.23 6.04
CA SER A 731 -12.95 -8.23 5.04
C SER A 731 -11.76 -8.70 4.19
N TRP A 732 -11.98 -9.56 3.20
CA TRP A 732 -10.91 -10.13 2.38
C TRP A 732 -10.10 -9.09 1.60
N LYS A 733 -10.74 -7.98 1.20
CA LYS A 733 -10.05 -6.81 0.65
C LYS A 733 -9.47 -5.94 1.76
N ASP A 734 -8.59 -6.49 2.57
CA ASP A 734 -8.08 -5.88 3.81
C ASP A 734 -7.07 -4.74 3.62
N SER A 735 -6.78 -4.31 2.39
CA SER A 735 -6.00 -3.08 2.20
C SER A 735 -6.83 -1.86 2.60
N PHE A 736 -6.18 -0.93 3.30
CA PHE A 736 -6.83 0.29 3.79
C PHE A 736 -7.51 1.14 2.68
N ASP A 737 -7.07 1.00 1.43
CA ASP A 737 -7.58 1.75 0.27
C ASP A 737 -8.65 1.02 -0.55
N SER A 738 -9.10 -0.16 -0.13
CA SER A 738 -10.02 -0.99 -0.92
C SER A 738 -11.47 -0.49 -0.95
N MET A 739 -11.90 0.24 0.09
CA MET A 739 -13.30 0.65 0.28
C MET A 739 -13.51 2.09 -0.18
N VAL A 740 -13.95 2.25 -1.44
CA VAL A 740 -14.09 3.56 -2.11
C VAL A 740 -15.44 3.72 -2.81
N TYR A 741 -15.87 4.96 -3.00
CA TYR A 741 -16.98 5.34 -3.89
C TYR A 741 -16.52 5.46 -5.34
N SER A 742 -17.46 5.53 -6.28
CA SER A 742 -17.13 5.79 -7.69
C SER A 742 -16.41 7.13 -7.91
N THR A 743 -16.61 8.09 -7.00
CA THR A 743 -15.94 9.40 -6.97
C THR A 743 -14.45 9.34 -6.58
N GLY A 744 -14.02 8.22 -6.00
CA GLY A 744 -12.69 8.02 -5.41
C GLY A 744 -12.58 8.38 -3.92
N GLU A 745 -13.66 8.85 -3.29
CA GLU A 745 -13.72 9.07 -1.83
C GLU A 745 -13.61 7.74 -1.08
N HIS A 746 -12.84 7.70 0.02
CA HIS A 746 -12.76 6.54 0.91
C HIS A 746 -13.98 6.47 1.82
N ALA A 747 -14.52 5.27 2.00
CA ALA A 747 -15.63 5.05 2.92
C ALA A 747 -15.17 5.11 4.38
N ILE A 748 -16.04 5.61 5.24
CA ILE A 748 -15.80 5.72 6.68
C ILE A 748 -16.49 4.56 7.39
N PRO A 749 -15.75 3.73 8.15
CA PRO A 749 -16.33 2.67 8.98
C PRO A 749 -17.34 3.21 10.04
N PRO A 750 -18.23 2.36 10.59
CA PRO A 750 -18.34 0.92 10.32
C PRO A 750 -18.84 0.60 8.91
N LEU A 751 -18.31 -0.49 8.34
CA LEU A 751 -18.62 -0.93 6.99
C LEU A 751 -19.37 -2.26 7.02
N ALA A 752 -20.48 -2.34 6.29
CA ALA A 752 -21.15 -3.60 5.99
C ALA A 752 -20.84 -4.00 4.55
N VAL A 753 -19.88 -4.90 4.34
CA VAL A 753 -19.37 -5.26 3.01
C VAL A 753 -20.15 -6.45 2.45
N SER A 754 -20.37 -6.45 1.13
CA SER A 754 -21.39 -7.26 0.46
C SER A 754 -21.19 -8.78 0.57
N GLU A 755 -19.97 -9.27 0.34
CA GLU A 755 -19.59 -10.68 0.38
C GLU A 755 -19.76 -11.26 1.79
N VAL A 756 -19.42 -10.47 2.82
CA VAL A 756 -19.59 -10.86 4.23
C VAL A 756 -21.06 -11.06 4.58
N GLN A 757 -21.97 -10.25 4.01
CA GLN A 757 -23.41 -10.48 4.17
C GLN A 757 -23.83 -11.81 3.53
N GLY A 758 -23.21 -12.14 2.40
CA GLY A 758 -23.35 -13.44 1.75
C GLY A 758 -22.89 -14.58 2.66
N TYR A 759 -21.69 -14.48 3.25
CA TYR A 759 -21.16 -15.52 4.14
C TYR A 759 -22.06 -15.71 5.37
N ALA A 760 -22.49 -14.62 6.01
CA ALA A 760 -23.42 -14.67 7.13
C ALA A 760 -24.77 -15.32 6.73
N TYR A 761 -25.31 -14.96 5.57
CA TYR A 761 -26.53 -15.59 5.03
C TYR A 761 -26.35 -17.11 4.86
N GLN A 762 -25.27 -17.53 4.20
CA GLN A 762 -25.04 -18.94 3.92
C GLN A 762 -24.76 -19.72 5.20
N ALA A 763 -24.00 -19.17 6.14
CA ALA A 763 -23.77 -19.78 7.45
C ALA A 763 -25.09 -20.04 8.19
N LEU A 764 -25.96 -19.03 8.29
CA LEU A 764 -27.28 -19.18 8.93
C LEU A 764 -28.16 -20.21 8.19
N PHE A 765 -28.12 -20.20 6.86
CA PHE A 765 -28.89 -21.13 6.04
C PHE A 765 -28.41 -22.58 6.20
N LEU A 766 -27.09 -22.82 6.16
CA LEU A 766 -26.49 -24.13 6.36
C LEU A 766 -26.73 -24.67 7.78
N MET A 767 -26.56 -23.83 8.80
CA MET A 767 -26.90 -24.20 10.18
C MET A 767 -28.38 -24.56 10.32
N SER A 768 -29.29 -23.84 9.63
CA SER A 768 -30.71 -24.19 9.63
C SER A 768 -30.98 -25.57 9.00
N GLN A 769 -30.25 -25.94 7.94
CA GLN A 769 -30.37 -27.26 7.32
C GLN A 769 -29.87 -28.36 8.25
N TYR A 770 -28.77 -28.12 8.96
CA TYR A 770 -28.25 -29.06 9.95
C TYR A 770 -29.26 -29.30 11.08
N TYR A 771 -29.74 -28.24 11.74
CA TYR A 771 -30.72 -28.39 12.82
C TYR A 771 -32.04 -29.02 12.34
N GLN A 772 -32.42 -28.80 11.09
CA GLN A 772 -33.55 -29.51 10.48
C GLN A 772 -33.30 -31.01 10.33
N ALA A 773 -32.07 -31.40 9.95
CA ALA A 773 -31.67 -32.79 9.78
C ALA A 773 -31.46 -33.51 11.13
N THR A 774 -31.13 -32.78 12.20
CA THR A 774 -30.91 -33.32 13.56
C THR A 774 -32.10 -33.07 14.50
N ASP A 775 -33.32 -32.98 13.95
CA ASP A 775 -34.58 -32.89 14.70
C ASP A 775 -34.67 -31.74 15.74
N GLN A 776 -34.14 -30.56 15.39
CA GLN A 776 -34.26 -29.30 16.15
C GLN A 776 -35.02 -28.24 15.32
N PRO A 777 -36.32 -28.46 15.01
CA PRO A 777 -37.07 -27.66 14.05
C PRO A 777 -37.24 -26.19 14.44
N ASP A 778 -37.30 -25.88 15.74
CA ASP A 778 -37.46 -24.49 16.20
C ASP A 778 -36.21 -23.65 15.92
N LYS A 779 -35.01 -24.18 16.22
CA LYS A 779 -33.74 -23.54 15.89
C LYS A 779 -33.60 -23.41 14.37
N ALA A 780 -33.94 -24.46 13.62
CA ALA A 780 -33.90 -24.43 12.17
C ALA A 780 -34.82 -23.32 11.60
N HIS A 781 -36.03 -23.20 12.14
CA HIS A 781 -36.98 -22.17 11.73
C HIS A 781 -36.47 -20.75 12.00
N ASP A 782 -35.93 -20.48 13.20
CA ASP A 782 -35.42 -19.14 13.55
C ASP A 782 -34.24 -18.74 12.66
N LEU A 783 -33.25 -19.63 12.49
CA LEU A 783 -32.09 -19.36 11.65
C LEU A 783 -32.47 -19.15 10.19
N ARG A 784 -33.39 -19.97 9.66
CA ARG A 784 -33.91 -19.79 8.30
C ARG A 784 -34.65 -18.45 8.15
N LYS A 785 -35.44 -18.06 9.14
CA LYS A 785 -36.14 -16.76 9.16
C LYS A 785 -35.15 -15.60 9.15
N ARG A 786 -34.08 -15.67 9.94
CA ARG A 786 -32.99 -14.67 9.97
C ARG A 786 -32.24 -14.60 8.65
N ALA A 787 -31.84 -15.74 8.08
CA ALA A 787 -31.19 -15.81 6.77
C ALA A 787 -32.07 -15.14 5.69
N MET A 788 -33.37 -15.47 5.64
CA MET A 788 -34.29 -14.87 4.68
C MET A 788 -34.53 -13.37 4.94
N HIS A 789 -34.48 -12.92 6.19
CA HIS A 789 -34.53 -11.49 6.52
C HIS A 789 -33.29 -10.76 6.00
N LEU A 790 -32.09 -11.27 6.29
CA LEU A 790 -30.83 -10.73 5.79
C LEU A 790 -30.83 -10.65 4.26
N LYS A 791 -31.24 -11.71 3.56
CA LYS A 791 -31.38 -11.74 2.09
C LYS A 791 -32.28 -10.62 1.57
N ARG A 792 -33.44 -10.37 2.21
CA ARG A 792 -34.35 -9.27 1.84
C ARG A 792 -33.71 -7.91 2.09
N GLN A 793 -33.05 -7.71 3.22
CA GLN A 793 -32.43 -6.42 3.56
C GLN A 793 -31.22 -6.12 2.67
N PHE A 794 -30.42 -7.13 2.33
CA PHE A 794 -29.34 -7.05 1.36
C PHE A 794 -29.88 -6.61 0.00
N HIS A 795 -30.89 -7.31 -0.54
CA HIS A 795 -31.48 -6.95 -1.83
C HIS A 795 -32.05 -5.53 -1.84
N LYS A 796 -32.70 -5.11 -0.75
CA LYS A 796 -33.30 -3.78 -0.64
C LYS A 796 -32.25 -2.65 -0.61
N ARG A 797 -31.12 -2.84 0.08
CA ARG A 797 -30.15 -1.76 0.34
C ARG A 797 -28.96 -1.72 -0.61
N TYR A 798 -28.55 -2.87 -1.13
CA TYR A 798 -27.33 -2.97 -1.93
C TYR A 798 -27.62 -2.90 -3.44
N TRP A 799 -28.85 -3.11 -3.89
CA TRP A 799 -29.15 -3.09 -5.33
C TRP A 799 -29.07 -1.68 -5.91
N LEU A 800 -28.09 -1.46 -6.79
CA LEU A 800 -27.89 -0.22 -7.54
C LEU A 800 -28.71 -0.29 -8.83
N VAL A 801 -29.90 0.33 -8.80
CA VAL A 801 -30.87 0.27 -9.91
C VAL A 801 -30.25 0.66 -11.24
N GLU A 802 -29.49 1.75 -11.28
CA GLU A 802 -28.90 2.28 -12.52
C GLU A 802 -27.78 1.39 -13.08
N LYS A 803 -27.06 0.68 -12.20
CA LYS A 803 -25.93 -0.17 -12.58
C LYS A 803 -26.33 -1.62 -12.81
N HIS A 804 -27.57 -2.00 -12.51
CA HIS A 804 -28.04 -3.40 -12.52
C HIS A 804 -27.09 -4.34 -11.77
N TYR A 805 -26.55 -3.85 -10.65
CA TYR A 805 -25.53 -4.54 -9.87
C TYR A 805 -25.69 -4.25 -8.38
N TYR A 806 -24.86 -4.87 -7.55
CA TYR A 806 -24.86 -4.67 -6.11
C TYR A 806 -23.72 -3.74 -5.70
N ALA A 807 -23.97 -2.91 -4.69
CA ALA A 807 -22.97 -2.06 -4.05
C ALA A 807 -21.90 -2.90 -3.35
N LEU A 808 -20.66 -2.39 -3.31
CA LEU A 808 -19.53 -3.00 -2.61
C LEU A 808 -19.81 -3.16 -1.11
N ALA A 809 -20.28 -2.07 -0.48
CA ALA A 809 -20.56 -2.02 0.95
C ALA A 809 -21.61 -0.93 1.25
N LEU A 810 -22.06 -0.88 2.51
CA LEU A 810 -22.70 0.30 3.10
C LEU A 810 -21.76 0.94 4.13
N ASP A 811 -21.67 2.27 4.13
CA ASP A 811 -20.92 3.04 5.13
C ASP A 811 -21.69 3.23 6.45
N GLN A 812 -21.07 3.94 7.40
CA GLN A 812 -21.67 4.27 8.70
C GLN A 812 -23.05 4.98 8.63
N ARG A 813 -23.36 5.65 7.50
CA ARG A 813 -24.65 6.35 7.28
C ARG A 813 -25.63 5.49 6.47
N GLY A 814 -25.28 4.25 6.17
CA GLY A 814 -26.04 3.36 5.30
C GLY A 814 -25.98 3.75 3.82
N ARG A 815 -25.04 4.60 3.41
CA ARG A 815 -24.87 4.97 2.00
C ARG A 815 -24.18 3.84 1.24
N PRO A 816 -24.70 3.42 0.07
CA PRO A 816 -24.06 2.40 -0.73
C PRO A 816 -22.78 2.91 -1.41
N LEU A 817 -21.69 2.16 -1.29
CA LEU A 817 -20.49 2.34 -2.10
C LEU A 817 -20.83 1.85 -3.51
N ASP A 818 -21.03 2.79 -4.41
CA ASP A 818 -21.63 2.54 -5.71
C ASP A 818 -20.62 2.04 -6.77
N VAL A 819 -19.33 1.97 -6.44
CA VAL A 819 -18.30 1.51 -7.37
C VAL A 819 -18.49 0.04 -7.72
N LEU A 820 -18.22 -0.32 -8.99
CA LEU A 820 -18.29 -1.71 -9.44
C LEU A 820 -17.03 -2.46 -9.00
N THR A 821 -17.22 -3.58 -8.31
CA THR A 821 -16.16 -4.45 -7.80
C THR A 821 -16.47 -5.92 -8.05
N SER A 822 -15.51 -6.80 -7.74
CA SER A 822 -15.67 -8.24 -7.80
C SER A 822 -16.49 -8.86 -6.66
N ASP A 823 -16.54 -8.22 -5.47
CA ASP A 823 -17.10 -8.80 -4.24
C ASP A 823 -18.55 -9.26 -4.37
N PRO A 824 -19.45 -8.50 -5.04
CA PRO A 824 -20.82 -8.96 -5.21
C PRO A 824 -20.94 -10.21 -6.10
N GLY A 825 -19.89 -10.59 -6.82
CA GLY A 825 -19.81 -11.89 -7.48
C GLY A 825 -19.73 -13.06 -6.49
N GLN A 826 -19.09 -12.90 -5.33
CA GLN A 826 -19.12 -13.92 -4.27
C GLN A 826 -20.49 -14.02 -3.59
N CYS A 827 -21.35 -13.00 -3.70
CA CYS A 827 -22.75 -13.11 -3.30
C CYS A 827 -23.55 -14.11 -4.15
N LEU A 828 -23.09 -14.45 -5.37
CA LEU A 828 -23.62 -15.59 -6.12
C LEU A 828 -23.20 -16.91 -5.45
N TRP A 829 -21.93 -17.07 -5.07
CA TRP A 829 -21.44 -18.29 -4.42
C TRP A 829 -22.21 -18.65 -3.14
N THR A 830 -22.62 -17.62 -2.40
CA THR A 830 -23.34 -17.80 -1.12
C THR A 830 -24.85 -18.00 -1.28
N GLY A 831 -25.41 -17.80 -2.47
CA GLY A 831 -26.85 -17.94 -2.73
C GLY A 831 -27.71 -16.77 -2.24
N ILE A 832 -27.10 -15.67 -1.76
CA ILE A 832 -27.86 -14.52 -1.25
C ILE A 832 -28.52 -13.73 -2.40
N VAL A 833 -27.96 -13.76 -3.61
CA VAL A 833 -28.54 -13.12 -4.80
C VAL A 833 -29.85 -13.84 -5.21
N PRO A 834 -30.96 -13.14 -5.52
CA PRO A 834 -32.16 -13.78 -6.06
C PRO A 834 -31.94 -14.24 -7.51
N GLN A 835 -32.55 -15.37 -7.90
CA GLN A 835 -32.43 -15.94 -9.26
C GLN A 835 -32.80 -14.94 -10.37
N SER A 836 -33.75 -14.04 -10.10
CA SER A 836 -34.17 -12.99 -11.05
C SER A 836 -33.09 -11.96 -11.37
N ARG A 837 -32.02 -11.86 -10.56
CA ARG A 837 -30.92 -10.89 -10.73
C ARG A 837 -29.59 -11.53 -11.14
N SER A 838 -29.49 -12.85 -11.14
CA SER A 838 -28.21 -13.53 -11.38
C SER A 838 -27.61 -13.23 -12.76
N ARG A 839 -28.47 -13.14 -13.79
CA ARG A 839 -28.05 -12.76 -15.15
C ARG A 839 -27.55 -11.32 -15.24
N ASP A 840 -28.16 -10.38 -14.53
CA ASP A 840 -27.72 -8.98 -14.48
C ASP A 840 -26.33 -8.87 -13.82
N VAL A 841 -26.16 -9.58 -12.69
CA VAL A 841 -24.88 -9.65 -11.95
C VAL A 841 -23.79 -10.27 -12.82
N ALA A 842 -24.07 -11.41 -13.46
CA ALA A 842 -23.14 -12.09 -14.35
C ALA A 842 -22.74 -11.23 -15.56
N LYS A 843 -23.71 -10.54 -16.18
CA LYS A 843 -23.44 -9.64 -17.29
C LYS A 843 -22.46 -8.53 -16.89
N THR A 844 -22.61 -7.97 -15.69
CA THR A 844 -21.71 -6.92 -15.19
C THR A 844 -20.33 -7.48 -14.87
N LEU A 845 -20.24 -8.63 -14.18
CA LEU A 845 -18.96 -9.31 -13.90
C LEU A 845 -18.19 -9.63 -15.19
N MET A 846 -18.86 -10.17 -16.19
CA MET A 846 -18.27 -10.58 -17.47
C MET A 846 -18.08 -9.41 -18.46
N SER A 847 -18.42 -8.18 -18.08
CA SER A 847 -18.21 -7.01 -18.92
C SER A 847 -16.74 -6.60 -18.95
N PRO A 848 -16.25 -5.91 -20.00
CA PRO A 848 -14.84 -5.51 -20.12
C PRO A 848 -14.31 -4.62 -18.98
N VAL A 849 -15.20 -3.99 -18.21
CA VAL A 849 -14.81 -3.12 -17.11
C VAL A 849 -14.36 -3.90 -15.87
N LEU A 850 -14.82 -5.14 -15.70
CA LEU A 850 -14.43 -6.03 -14.60
C LEU A 850 -13.69 -7.27 -15.11
N TYR A 851 -14.19 -7.92 -16.16
CA TYR A 851 -13.53 -9.07 -16.77
C TYR A 851 -12.46 -8.61 -17.76
N SER A 852 -11.21 -8.93 -17.40
CA SER A 852 -10.01 -8.58 -18.16
C SER A 852 -9.72 -9.45 -19.37
N GLY A 853 -10.33 -10.64 -19.45
CA GLY A 853 -9.83 -11.74 -20.28
C GLY A 853 -8.99 -12.78 -19.50
N TRP A 854 -8.46 -12.42 -18.33
CA TRP A 854 -7.65 -13.30 -17.47
C TRP A 854 -8.36 -13.67 -16.15
N GLY A 855 -9.33 -12.87 -15.74
CA GLY A 855 -10.08 -12.99 -14.48
C GLY A 855 -10.88 -11.71 -14.18
N ILE A 856 -11.53 -11.66 -13.01
CA ILE A 856 -12.31 -10.51 -12.57
C ILE A 856 -11.40 -9.55 -11.78
N ARG A 857 -11.34 -8.30 -12.21
CA ARG A 857 -10.63 -7.21 -11.52
C ARG A 857 -11.34 -6.86 -10.22
N THR A 858 -10.56 -6.58 -9.19
CA THR A 858 -11.07 -6.19 -7.87
C THR A 858 -11.82 -4.86 -7.88
N LEU A 859 -11.52 -3.98 -8.83
CA LEU A 859 -12.18 -2.70 -9.03
C LEU A 859 -12.35 -2.47 -10.53
N SER A 860 -13.49 -1.90 -10.93
CA SER A 860 -13.76 -1.57 -12.32
C SER A 860 -12.69 -0.66 -12.93
N SER A 861 -12.31 -0.93 -14.18
CA SER A 861 -11.37 -0.11 -14.95
C SER A 861 -11.85 1.33 -15.19
N ASP A 862 -13.15 1.58 -15.05
CA ASP A 862 -13.75 2.91 -15.18
C ASP A 862 -13.73 3.72 -13.87
N ALA A 863 -13.35 3.08 -12.75
CA ALA A 863 -13.30 3.76 -11.46
C ALA A 863 -12.12 4.75 -11.41
N ARG A 864 -12.33 5.91 -10.80
CA ARG A 864 -11.29 6.95 -10.68
C ARG A 864 -10.01 6.47 -9.97
N THR A 865 -10.17 5.54 -9.03
CA THR A 865 -9.09 5.00 -8.20
C THR A 865 -8.53 3.68 -8.72
N TYR A 866 -8.94 3.25 -9.92
CA TYR A 866 -8.47 2.04 -10.56
C TYR A 866 -6.95 2.08 -10.80
N ASP A 867 -6.29 1.00 -10.38
CA ASP A 867 -4.88 0.76 -10.60
C ASP A 867 -4.67 -0.76 -10.81
N PRO A 868 -4.29 -1.21 -12.02
CA PRO A 868 -4.08 -2.63 -12.31
C PRO A 868 -2.97 -3.26 -11.47
N TYR A 869 -2.09 -2.44 -10.88
CA TYR A 869 -0.98 -2.85 -10.02
C TYR A 869 -1.23 -2.52 -8.54
N SER A 870 -2.46 -2.17 -8.15
CA SER A 870 -2.84 -2.05 -6.74
C SER A 870 -3.28 -3.40 -6.18
N TYR A 871 -3.05 -3.60 -4.88
CA TYR A 871 -3.41 -4.82 -4.17
C TYR A 871 -4.90 -5.17 -4.29
N HIS A 872 -5.82 -4.22 -4.03
CA HIS A 872 -7.28 -4.43 -4.14
C HIS A 872 -8.03 -3.40 -5.00
N ARG A 873 -7.34 -2.54 -5.76
CA ARG A 873 -7.98 -1.52 -6.63
C ARG A 873 -7.84 -1.78 -8.13
N GLY A 874 -7.74 -3.03 -8.56
CA GLY A 874 -7.72 -3.36 -10.00
C GLY A 874 -7.01 -4.64 -10.38
N SER A 875 -6.23 -5.21 -9.46
CA SER A 875 -5.64 -6.55 -9.62
C SER A 875 -6.70 -7.64 -9.73
N ILE A 876 -6.27 -8.82 -10.17
CA ILE A 876 -7.05 -10.05 -10.23
C ILE A 876 -6.51 -11.01 -9.18
N TRP A 877 -7.44 -11.57 -8.41
CA TRP A 877 -7.16 -12.56 -7.38
C TRP A 877 -7.72 -13.93 -7.85
N PRO A 878 -6.87 -14.97 -7.98
CA PRO A 878 -7.32 -16.28 -8.42
C PRO A 878 -8.45 -16.86 -7.57
N HIS A 879 -8.37 -16.70 -6.25
CA HIS A 879 -9.38 -17.25 -5.34
C HIS A 879 -10.75 -16.59 -5.55
N ASP A 880 -10.78 -15.26 -5.62
CA ASP A 880 -12.00 -14.46 -5.79
C ASP A 880 -12.68 -14.83 -7.11
N SER A 881 -11.92 -14.84 -8.21
CA SER A 881 -12.46 -15.22 -9.52
C SER A 881 -12.93 -16.69 -9.56
N ALA A 882 -12.27 -17.61 -8.85
CA ALA A 882 -12.72 -19.01 -8.75
C ALA A 882 -14.02 -19.16 -7.93
N LEU A 883 -14.18 -18.40 -6.84
CA LEU A 883 -15.43 -18.37 -6.06
C LEU A 883 -16.57 -17.75 -6.88
N ILE A 884 -16.30 -16.69 -7.65
CA ILE A 884 -17.27 -16.11 -8.59
C ILE A 884 -17.70 -17.14 -9.63
N ALA A 885 -16.75 -17.88 -10.23
CA ALA A 885 -17.05 -18.95 -11.18
C ALA A 885 -17.92 -20.05 -10.55
N LYS A 886 -17.65 -20.43 -9.29
CA LYS A 886 -18.49 -21.38 -8.54
C LYS A 886 -19.91 -20.86 -8.36
N GLY A 887 -20.07 -19.58 -8.02
CA GLY A 887 -21.37 -18.91 -7.92
C GLY A 887 -22.13 -18.89 -9.25
N LEU A 888 -21.48 -18.53 -10.35
CA LEU A 888 -22.07 -18.55 -11.68
C LEU A 888 -22.59 -19.96 -12.04
N ALA A 889 -21.79 -20.99 -11.79
CA ALA A 889 -22.18 -22.38 -12.02
C ALA A 889 -23.38 -22.83 -11.16
N GLN A 890 -23.44 -22.43 -9.88
CA GLN A 890 -24.56 -22.73 -8.99
C GLN A 890 -25.88 -22.13 -9.47
N TYR A 891 -25.84 -20.99 -10.16
CA TYR A 891 -27.01 -20.31 -10.74
C TYR A 891 -27.36 -20.79 -12.15
N GLY A 892 -26.64 -21.78 -12.67
CA GLY A 892 -26.84 -22.34 -14.01
C GLY A 892 -26.21 -21.53 -15.16
N LEU A 893 -25.35 -20.55 -14.83
CA LEU A 893 -24.65 -19.68 -15.79
C LEU A 893 -23.32 -20.32 -16.20
N TRP A 894 -23.43 -21.50 -16.81
CA TRP A 894 -22.29 -22.39 -17.08
C TRP A 894 -21.32 -21.82 -18.11
N ALA A 895 -21.79 -21.13 -19.14
CA ALA A 895 -20.93 -20.55 -20.17
C ALA A 895 -19.97 -19.50 -19.57
N GLU A 896 -20.51 -18.62 -18.72
CA GLU A 896 -19.74 -17.61 -18.00
C GLU A 896 -18.76 -18.26 -17.01
N ALA A 897 -19.22 -19.26 -16.24
CA ALA A 897 -18.38 -20.00 -15.30
C ALA A 897 -17.21 -20.74 -15.98
N GLN A 898 -17.46 -21.36 -17.13
CA GLN A 898 -16.43 -22.03 -17.94
C GLN A 898 -15.45 -21.04 -18.54
N THR A 899 -15.95 -19.93 -19.10
CA THR A 899 -15.10 -18.87 -19.66
C THR A 899 -14.13 -18.34 -18.62
N LEU A 900 -14.62 -18.02 -17.42
CA LEU A 900 -13.79 -17.54 -16.32
C LEU A 900 -12.79 -18.60 -15.83
N SER A 901 -13.22 -19.86 -15.72
CA SER A 901 -12.34 -20.98 -15.38
C SER A 901 -11.18 -21.14 -16.35
N TRP A 902 -11.47 -21.12 -17.66
CA TRP A 902 -10.45 -21.23 -18.70
C TRP A 902 -9.49 -20.05 -18.70
N SER A 903 -10.00 -18.83 -18.49
CA SER A 903 -9.20 -17.61 -18.44
C SER A 903 -8.13 -17.66 -17.35
N LEU A 904 -8.49 -18.13 -16.15
CA LEU A 904 -7.57 -18.27 -15.02
C LEU A 904 -6.53 -19.37 -15.25
N LEU A 905 -6.95 -20.54 -15.75
CA LEU A 905 -6.01 -21.62 -16.08
C LEU A 905 -5.04 -21.17 -17.18
N GLN A 906 -5.51 -20.40 -18.16
CA GLN A 906 -4.66 -19.83 -19.20
C GLN A 906 -3.71 -18.78 -18.61
N ALA A 907 -4.17 -17.91 -17.71
CA ALA A 907 -3.32 -16.94 -17.03
C ALA A 907 -2.15 -17.62 -16.30
N ALA A 908 -2.38 -18.78 -15.68
CA ALA A 908 -1.34 -19.57 -15.01
C ALA A 908 -0.15 -19.89 -15.93
N SER A 909 -0.42 -20.19 -17.22
CA SER A 909 0.62 -20.50 -18.21
C SER A 909 1.55 -19.33 -18.56
N HIS A 910 1.19 -18.10 -18.19
CA HIS A 910 2.03 -16.90 -18.37
C HIS A 910 3.02 -16.67 -17.22
N PHE A 911 2.88 -17.40 -16.11
CA PHE A 911 3.75 -17.28 -14.95
C PHE A 911 4.76 -18.43 -14.89
N PRO A 912 5.94 -18.22 -14.27
CA PRO A 912 6.93 -19.27 -14.09
C PRO A 912 6.31 -20.54 -13.48
N TYR A 913 6.71 -21.70 -14.00
CA TYR A 913 6.24 -23.02 -13.57
C TYR A 913 4.74 -23.31 -13.77
N GLY A 914 3.97 -22.42 -14.43
CA GLY A 914 2.52 -22.57 -14.50
C GLY A 914 1.82 -22.24 -13.17
N ARG A 915 2.49 -21.50 -12.28
CA ARG A 915 2.04 -21.16 -10.92
C ARG A 915 1.27 -19.84 -10.91
N LEU A 916 0.00 -19.88 -10.50
CA LEU A 916 -0.75 -18.65 -10.21
C LEU A 916 -0.15 -17.94 -8.98
N PRO A 917 0.24 -16.66 -9.09
CA PRO A 917 0.63 -15.87 -7.93
C PRO A 917 -0.59 -15.53 -7.07
N GLU A 918 -0.36 -15.02 -5.85
CA GLU A 918 -1.41 -14.49 -4.97
C GLU A 918 -2.39 -13.54 -5.70
N LEU A 919 -1.84 -12.62 -6.49
CA LEU A 919 -2.57 -11.69 -7.34
C LEU A 919 -1.71 -11.27 -8.54
N PHE A 920 -2.36 -10.76 -9.58
CA PHE A 920 -1.70 -10.24 -10.78
C PHE A 920 -2.49 -9.11 -11.43
N SER A 921 -1.84 -8.32 -12.29
CA SER A 921 -2.49 -7.30 -13.10
C SER A 921 -3.13 -7.90 -14.34
N GLY A 922 -4.29 -7.39 -14.74
CA GLY A 922 -5.15 -8.01 -15.74
C GLY A 922 -5.29 -7.27 -17.05
N ASP A 923 -4.27 -6.63 -17.61
CA ASP A 923 -4.50 -5.92 -18.88
C ASP A 923 -4.88 -6.87 -20.01
N PRO A 924 -5.88 -6.51 -20.85
CA PRO A 924 -6.34 -7.39 -21.93
C PRO A 924 -5.26 -7.48 -23.02
N ALA A 925 -5.30 -8.59 -23.78
CA ALA A 925 -4.40 -8.81 -24.91
C ALA A 925 -4.35 -7.60 -25.88
N PRO A 926 -3.18 -7.26 -26.46
CA PRO A 926 -1.92 -8.03 -26.45
C PRO A 926 -1.11 -7.91 -25.14
N SER A 927 -1.53 -7.07 -24.19
CA SER A 927 -0.93 -7.01 -22.86
C SER A 927 -1.29 -8.30 -22.10
N GLY A 928 -0.27 -8.96 -21.52
CA GLY A 928 -0.45 -10.21 -20.79
C GLY A 928 -0.81 -9.98 -19.33
N PRO A 929 -1.12 -11.03 -18.56
CA PRO A 929 -1.19 -10.90 -17.11
C PRO A 929 0.24 -10.62 -16.59
N TYR A 930 0.43 -9.53 -15.84
CA TYR A 930 1.75 -9.19 -15.27
C TYR A 930 1.79 -9.40 -13.75
N PRO A 931 2.94 -9.83 -13.21
CA PRO A 931 3.08 -10.09 -11.78
C PRO A 931 2.89 -8.82 -10.94
N TYR A 932 2.16 -8.94 -9.83
CA TYR A 932 2.16 -7.90 -8.80
C TYR A 932 3.47 -7.96 -8.00
N PRO A 933 4.18 -6.83 -7.80
CA PRO A 933 5.56 -6.86 -7.29
C PRO A 933 5.77 -7.52 -5.93
N ALA A 934 4.78 -7.55 -5.04
CA ALA A 934 4.93 -8.13 -3.70
C ALA A 934 4.08 -9.40 -3.50
N ALA A 935 3.56 -9.99 -4.58
CA ALA A 935 2.69 -11.16 -4.49
C ALA A 935 3.44 -12.35 -3.88
N CYS A 936 2.80 -13.08 -2.98
CA CYS A 936 3.29 -14.39 -2.56
C CYS A 936 3.22 -15.39 -3.72
N SER A 937 4.25 -16.22 -3.83
CA SER A 937 4.32 -17.28 -4.85
C SER A 937 5.20 -18.42 -4.35
N PRO A 938 4.61 -19.51 -3.83
CA PRO A 938 3.18 -19.81 -3.88
C PRO A 938 2.33 -19.14 -2.79
N GLN A 939 1.02 -19.19 -2.98
CA GLN A 939 -0.03 -18.76 -2.06
C GLN A 939 -1.17 -19.79 -2.04
N ALA A 940 -1.68 -20.17 -0.86
CA ALA A 940 -2.57 -21.30 -0.67
C ALA A 940 -3.91 -21.15 -1.40
N TRP A 941 -4.60 -20.01 -1.29
CA TRP A 941 -5.87 -19.80 -2.00
C TRP A 941 -5.71 -19.62 -3.53
N ALA A 942 -4.48 -19.40 -4.00
CA ALA A 942 -4.15 -19.38 -5.42
C ALA A 942 -3.80 -20.78 -5.93
N ALA A 943 -3.07 -21.57 -5.13
CA ALA A 943 -2.81 -22.98 -5.39
C ALA A 943 -4.09 -23.84 -5.27
N GLY A 944 -5.04 -23.45 -4.41
CA GLY A 944 -6.35 -24.07 -4.29
C GLY A 944 -7.26 -23.80 -5.49
N ALA A 945 -7.18 -22.60 -6.09
CA ALA A 945 -8.10 -22.17 -7.15
C ALA A 945 -8.20 -23.16 -8.34
N PRO A 946 -7.10 -23.67 -8.95
CA PRO A 946 -7.17 -24.64 -10.05
C PRO A 946 -7.99 -25.89 -9.75
N PHE A 947 -8.03 -26.35 -8.50
CA PHE A 947 -8.84 -27.50 -8.10
C PHE A 947 -10.34 -27.21 -8.09
N LEU A 948 -10.74 -26.00 -7.68
CA LEU A 948 -12.12 -25.55 -7.76
C LEU A 948 -12.53 -25.32 -9.22
N LEU A 949 -11.64 -24.77 -10.05
CA LEU A 949 -11.89 -24.60 -11.48
C LEU A 949 -12.07 -25.95 -12.18
N LEU A 950 -11.23 -26.95 -11.88
CA LEU A 950 -11.37 -28.30 -12.41
C LEU A 950 -12.70 -28.94 -11.98
N GLN A 951 -13.12 -28.74 -10.72
CA GLN A 951 -14.44 -29.17 -10.24
C GLN A 951 -15.57 -28.53 -11.08
N ILE A 952 -15.47 -27.23 -11.37
CA ILE A 952 -16.48 -26.49 -12.15
C ILE A 952 -16.53 -27.00 -13.59
N LEU A 953 -15.37 -27.20 -14.23
CA LEU A 953 -15.29 -27.68 -15.61
C LEU A 953 -15.85 -29.10 -15.76
N LEU A 954 -15.61 -29.98 -14.77
CA LEU A 954 -16.21 -31.32 -14.73
C LEU A 954 -17.70 -31.30 -14.34
N GLY A 955 -18.20 -30.18 -13.84
CA GLY A 955 -19.58 -30.07 -13.34
C GLY A 955 -19.88 -31.04 -12.19
N MET A 956 -18.87 -31.42 -11.40
CA MET A 956 -18.96 -32.49 -10.41
C MET A 956 -19.22 -31.99 -8.99
N ASP A 957 -20.03 -32.74 -8.25
CA ASP A 957 -20.33 -32.52 -6.85
C ASP A 957 -20.57 -33.86 -6.14
N ILE A 958 -20.18 -33.98 -4.87
CA ILE A 958 -20.31 -35.21 -4.08
C ILE A 958 -21.06 -34.86 -2.78
N ASP A 959 -22.23 -35.47 -2.62
CA ASP A 959 -23.08 -35.32 -1.44
C ASP A 959 -23.19 -36.68 -0.73
N MET A 960 -22.44 -36.84 0.35
CA MET A 960 -22.40 -38.05 1.16
C MET A 960 -23.71 -38.29 1.91
N THR A 961 -24.40 -37.22 2.33
CA THR A 961 -25.65 -37.33 3.09
C THR A 961 -26.75 -37.98 2.24
N GLN A 962 -26.69 -37.78 0.93
CA GLN A 962 -27.59 -38.41 -0.04
C GLN A 962 -26.98 -39.62 -0.75
N LYS A 963 -25.68 -39.90 -0.56
CA LYS A 963 -24.90 -40.88 -1.34
C LYS A 963 -25.04 -40.66 -2.85
N THR A 964 -24.93 -39.38 -3.27
CA THR A 964 -25.06 -39.00 -4.68
C THR A 964 -23.82 -38.31 -5.20
N ILE A 965 -23.42 -38.64 -6.43
CA ILE A 965 -22.50 -37.84 -7.23
C ILE A 965 -23.33 -37.13 -8.29
N ARG A 966 -23.28 -35.79 -8.29
CA ARG A 966 -23.98 -34.98 -9.29
C ARG A 966 -23.01 -34.58 -10.39
N LEU A 967 -23.42 -34.76 -11.63
CA LEU A 967 -22.67 -34.36 -12.82
C LEU A 967 -23.52 -33.41 -13.66
N HIS A 968 -22.98 -32.26 -14.01
CA HIS A 968 -23.58 -31.39 -15.02
C HIS A 968 -23.06 -31.78 -16.41
N PRO A 969 -23.92 -31.97 -17.42
CA PRO A 969 -23.49 -32.15 -18.80
C PRO A 969 -22.87 -30.84 -19.31
N ALA A 970 -21.55 -30.74 -19.20
CA ALA A 970 -20.78 -29.59 -19.64
C ALA A 970 -19.97 -29.95 -20.90
N ASP A 971 -19.77 -28.97 -21.77
CA ASP A 971 -18.68 -29.05 -22.74
C ASP A 971 -17.37 -29.02 -21.94
N LEU A 972 -16.66 -30.15 -21.93
CA LEU A 972 -15.40 -30.31 -21.19
C LEU A 972 -14.25 -29.53 -21.86
N GLY A 973 -14.51 -28.85 -22.99
CA GLY A 973 -13.58 -27.94 -23.65
C GLY A 973 -12.26 -28.62 -23.99
N PRO A 974 -11.12 -27.90 -23.89
CA PRO A 974 -9.80 -28.45 -24.19
C PRO A 974 -9.19 -29.30 -23.06
N LEU A 975 -9.96 -29.88 -22.13
CA LEU A 975 -9.39 -30.73 -21.06
C LEU A 975 -8.74 -32.02 -21.59
N GLY A 976 -9.12 -32.48 -22.79
CA GLY A 976 -8.65 -33.75 -23.35
C GLY A 976 -9.08 -34.94 -22.49
N ARG A 977 -8.23 -35.99 -22.43
CA ARG A 977 -8.41 -37.08 -21.47
C ARG A 977 -7.91 -36.66 -20.10
N VAL A 978 -8.75 -36.91 -19.09
CA VAL A 978 -8.43 -36.66 -17.68
C VAL A 978 -8.56 -37.98 -16.93
N TYR A 979 -7.59 -38.31 -16.10
CA TYR A 979 -7.67 -39.43 -15.17
C TYR A 979 -7.24 -38.95 -13.78
N ILE A 980 -8.12 -39.13 -12.79
CA ILE A 980 -7.88 -38.73 -11.41
C ILE A 980 -8.02 -39.99 -10.55
N GLU A 981 -6.92 -40.40 -9.93
CA GLU A 981 -6.84 -41.58 -9.10
C GLU A 981 -7.02 -41.21 -7.62
N GLY A 982 -7.77 -42.01 -6.87
CA GLY A 982 -7.76 -41.93 -5.41
C GLY A 982 -8.54 -40.75 -4.83
N ILE A 983 -9.66 -40.35 -5.43
CA ILE A 983 -10.56 -39.33 -4.85
C ILE A 983 -11.24 -39.97 -3.63
N ALA A 984 -10.99 -39.41 -2.44
CA ALA A 984 -11.55 -39.94 -1.20
C ALA A 984 -13.09 -39.79 -1.18
N LEU A 985 -13.83 -40.89 -1.26
CA LEU A 985 -15.28 -40.87 -1.10
C LEU A 985 -15.64 -40.88 0.39
N THR A 986 -15.05 -41.83 1.14
CA THR A 986 -15.07 -41.95 2.60
C THR A 986 -13.63 -42.15 3.11
N PRO A 987 -13.37 -42.17 4.42
CA PRO A 987 -12.03 -42.50 4.94
C PRO A 987 -11.49 -43.86 4.45
N ASP A 988 -12.37 -44.83 4.22
CA ASP A 988 -12.01 -46.21 3.84
C ASP A 988 -12.24 -46.52 2.36
N HIS A 989 -12.77 -45.57 1.58
CA HIS A 989 -13.17 -45.82 0.19
C HIS A 989 -12.76 -44.68 -0.73
N VAL A 990 -12.06 -45.03 -1.80
CA VAL A 990 -11.64 -44.10 -2.86
C VAL A 990 -12.31 -44.45 -4.19
N ILE A 991 -12.52 -43.45 -5.03
CA ILE A 991 -13.02 -43.60 -6.40
C ILE A 991 -12.01 -43.00 -7.38
N ASP A 992 -12.03 -43.50 -8.61
CA ASP A 992 -11.27 -42.89 -9.70
C ASP A 992 -12.23 -42.25 -10.71
N LEU A 993 -11.76 -41.17 -11.34
CA LEU A 993 -12.51 -40.45 -12.37
C LEU A 993 -11.74 -40.50 -13.68
N GLU A 994 -12.41 -40.90 -14.76
CA GLU A 994 -11.88 -40.86 -16.12
C GLU A 994 -12.79 -40.03 -17.04
N VAL A 995 -12.23 -39.05 -17.72
CA VAL A 995 -12.87 -38.34 -18.84
C VAL A 995 -12.40 -38.98 -20.13
N ARG A 996 -13.32 -39.61 -20.87
CA ARG A 996 -13.04 -40.22 -22.18
C ARG A 996 -14.15 -39.86 -23.17
N GLN A 997 -13.77 -39.39 -24.36
CA GLN A 997 -14.71 -38.99 -25.43
C GLN A 997 -15.78 -37.97 -24.94
N GLY A 998 -15.36 -37.00 -24.12
CA GLY A 998 -16.27 -35.97 -23.57
C GLY A 998 -17.26 -36.49 -22.52
N ARG A 999 -17.05 -37.70 -21.98
CA ARG A 999 -17.91 -38.30 -20.95
C ARG A 999 -17.11 -38.62 -19.70
N ILE A 1000 -17.74 -38.40 -18.55
CA ILE A 1000 -17.18 -38.74 -17.24
C ILE A 1000 -17.59 -40.17 -16.88
N HIS A 1001 -16.59 -40.97 -16.54
CA HIS A 1001 -16.70 -42.33 -16.03
C HIS A 1001 -16.15 -42.33 -14.60
N ILE A 1002 -16.90 -42.93 -13.68
CA ILE A 1002 -16.49 -43.06 -12.27
C ILE A 1002 -16.28 -44.54 -12.01
N HIS A 1003 -15.07 -44.89 -11.59
CA HIS A 1003 -14.69 -46.26 -11.28
C HIS A 1003 -14.71 -46.47 -9.77
N HIS A 1004 -14.89 -47.73 -9.36
CA HIS A 1004 -14.92 -48.15 -7.96
C HIS A 1004 -16.02 -47.50 -7.12
N LEU A 1005 -17.09 -46.99 -7.73
CA LEU A 1005 -18.23 -46.44 -7.00
C LEU A 1005 -19.02 -47.57 -6.29
N PRO A 1006 -19.32 -47.48 -4.99
CA PRO A 1006 -20.09 -48.52 -4.31
C PRO A 1006 -21.53 -48.59 -4.81
N ASP A 1007 -22.13 -49.79 -4.85
CA ASP A 1007 -23.51 -50.01 -5.36
C ASP A 1007 -24.59 -49.19 -4.64
N SER A 1008 -24.32 -48.77 -3.40
CA SER A 1008 -25.24 -47.91 -2.63
C SER A 1008 -25.30 -46.46 -3.08
N TRP A 1009 -24.47 -46.06 -4.06
CA TRP A 1009 -24.37 -44.70 -4.58
C TRP A 1009 -25.10 -44.51 -5.90
N GLN A 1010 -25.56 -43.28 -6.13
CA GLN A 1010 -26.22 -42.90 -7.37
C GLN A 1010 -25.48 -41.75 -8.08
N ILE A 1011 -25.28 -41.90 -9.39
CA ILE A 1011 -24.84 -40.79 -10.25
C ILE A 1011 -26.09 -40.09 -10.78
N ARG A 1012 -26.26 -38.81 -10.44
CA ARG A 1012 -27.36 -37.98 -10.95
C ARG A 1012 -26.83 -36.98 -11.96
N LYS A 1013 -27.39 -37.00 -13.17
CA LYS A 1013 -27.12 -35.96 -14.17
C LYS A 1013 -28.14 -34.83 -13.96
N SER A 1014 -27.68 -33.65 -13.56
CA SER A 1014 -28.57 -32.51 -13.41
C SER A 1014 -29.00 -32.02 -14.79
N SER A 1015 -30.30 -31.85 -15.01
CA SER A 1015 -30.77 -30.97 -16.09
C SER A 1015 -30.40 -29.52 -15.74
N SER A 1016 -30.21 -28.66 -16.75
CA SER A 1016 -29.79 -27.26 -16.58
C SER A 1016 -30.72 -26.39 -15.71
N SER A 1017 -31.84 -26.92 -15.22
CA SER A 1017 -32.90 -26.21 -14.49
C SER A 1017 -33.08 -26.58 -13.00
N GLU A 1018 -32.34 -27.55 -12.44
CA GLU A 1018 -32.73 -28.21 -11.17
C GLU A 1018 -32.05 -27.73 -9.86
N ARG A 1019 -31.24 -26.66 -9.84
CA ARG A 1019 -30.37 -26.36 -8.66
C ARG A 1019 -30.74 -25.20 -7.74
N LEU A 1020 -31.94 -24.61 -7.79
CA LEU A 1020 -32.37 -23.57 -6.83
C LEU A 1020 -33.73 -23.83 -6.19
#